data_AF-A0A0K1P8M9-F1
#
_entry.id   AF-A0A0K1P8M9-F1
#
_cell.length_a   1.000
_cell.length_b   1.000
_cell.length_c   1.000
_cell.angle_alpha   90.00
_cell.angle_beta   90.00
_cell.angle_gamma   90.00
#
_symmetry.space_group_name_H-M   'P 1'
#
loop_
_entity.id
_entity.type
_entity.pdbx_description
1 polymer ?
#
loop_
_entity_poly.entity_id
_entity_poly.type
_entity_poly.pdbx_seq_one_letter_code
_entity_poly.pdbx_strand_id
1 'polypeptide(L)'
;MEDDEMTNWNIRLALALSFACAACGGKAEPKSNIDPPEDSGETVADRCAPADLSGSLAGGSWDPRFTVAGLTGHDGQAPTVYDFAVDPEGRLLAAGRFHWNGSDVVGPLARLEAGTWKPAQSTWTREPPPGGFSAVASAPDGKLALATHRTLAPRGGEIWLDGEPIATFSGAVRRMEWVGDRLWVAGSFELDGVDGALGLAVWDGNAWSPAPGGPADGSVFALMVEDGHVWAGGAFDAIGGIESHGLAEWDGETWIAHDVDLPRAVVYAIARDGDELYLGGGLYVEEGEMGHSVGGILRRNDAGWELVGGGVAAGYNYGMVSDLLVHGGYLYATGCFSFLGGGALDPDAIPSRAFARWSGTEWEPLDDGSEGGVGTVWFTPSVCGDEGPFAIWDSEYQRLFVHDGKVHAGGAFPGVAGVASQSVIAFDGERWLPATSAGAGVSGEVGDLSVGGAACTPYALGGLTHAGGSRVPSGVARFDGGWKAVGTALPDGLFNCVRVAVDKEERVFVGCSIDGEGEPLARVLRWSGAAWEPVGEPHELVMLHDMALDPAGRLWIVGGTEKGWVARLDDDHFTVVEDGFDGMVYRLAFGRTRAKGVSDFPMVVAGVFEAVGSQPARRIAHWDGAAWTPLGEGAPAFVEGLALGKDGVIYASTQEEWTGERFVLAAWDGKTWTELGTPARGLPAPMEGTVHTFMRLLERDGTLIATGYVWPEDGARNAFVYDGEKFSPVARGVPAISVVAIGLTPDGLWLGGSIAEVVDADGHHPSVGVARFEW
;
A
#
# COMPACT_ATOMS: atom_id res chain seq x y z
N MET A 1 -43.19 54.10 35.64
CA MET A 1 -42.48 54.67 34.48
C MET A 1 -41.40 53.72 34.01
N GLU A 2 -41.73 52.63 33.33
CA GLU A 2 -42.97 51.83 33.30
C GLU A 2 -42.51 50.44 32.76
N ASP A 3 -42.74 49.31 33.44
CA ASP A 3 -43.99 48.53 33.60
C ASP A 3 -44.36 47.77 32.28
N ASP A 4 -45.04 46.61 32.24
CA ASP A 4 -45.07 45.33 33.02
C ASP A 4 -45.90 44.32 32.15
N GLU A 5 -46.09 43.01 32.36
CA GLU A 5 -45.74 41.98 33.36
C GLU A 5 -44.97 40.81 32.65
N MET A 6 -44.31 39.80 33.26
CA MET A 6 -44.55 38.95 34.45
C MET A 6 -45.59 37.81 34.25
N THR A 7 -45.17 36.55 34.31
CA THR A 7 -45.90 35.33 34.81
C THR A 7 -45.02 34.07 34.58
N ASN A 8 -44.96 33.06 35.45
CA ASN A 8 -45.57 32.89 36.77
C ASN A 8 -44.71 32.05 37.75
N TRP A 9 -45.10 32.01 39.03
CA TRP A 9 -44.26 31.70 40.21
C TRP A 9 -43.91 30.23 40.58
N ASN A 10 -42.66 30.08 41.04
CA ASN A 10 -42.14 29.34 42.22
C ASN A 10 -42.97 28.30 43.05
N ILE A 11 -42.37 27.09 43.17
CA ILE A 11 -42.02 26.33 44.41
C ILE A 11 -43.10 26.01 45.49
N ARG A 12 -43.32 24.69 45.78
CA ARG A 12 -43.18 24.09 47.15
C ARG A 12 -43.28 22.55 47.22
N LEU A 13 -42.76 21.97 48.33
CA LEU A 13 -42.63 20.54 48.64
C LEU A 13 -43.85 19.90 49.33
N ALA A 14 -44.06 18.60 49.09
CA ALA A 14 -44.39 17.57 50.10
C ALA A 14 -43.92 16.19 49.55
N LEU A 15 -43.06 15.38 50.19
CA LEU A 15 -43.17 14.65 51.49
C LEU A 15 -44.37 13.70 51.61
N ALA A 16 -44.17 12.40 51.37
CA ALA A 16 -43.88 11.42 52.45
C ALA A 16 -44.21 9.96 52.08
N LEU A 17 -43.23 9.05 52.23
CA LEU A 17 -43.44 7.72 52.82
C LEU A 17 -42.09 7.11 53.22
N SER A 18 -42.03 6.48 54.41
CA SER A 18 -40.76 6.05 55.00
C SER A 18 -40.93 4.83 55.93
N PHE A 19 -40.08 3.83 55.72
CA PHE A 19 -39.70 2.79 56.69
C PHE A 19 -38.23 2.45 56.38
N ALA A 20 -37.22 2.86 57.15
CA ALA A 20 -36.95 2.67 58.58
C ALA A 20 -36.35 1.29 58.92
N CYS A 21 -35.02 1.26 59.04
CA CYS A 21 -34.29 0.35 59.93
C CYS A 21 -33.09 1.13 60.50
N ALA A 22 -32.75 0.94 61.78
CA ALA A 22 -31.75 1.76 62.47
C ALA A 22 -30.97 0.99 63.54
N ALA A 23 -29.68 0.75 63.29
CA ALA A 23 -28.63 0.27 64.21
C ALA A 23 -27.29 0.38 63.45
N CYS A 24 -26.14 0.80 64.00
CA CYS A 24 -25.82 1.38 65.31
C CYS A 24 -24.81 2.53 65.11
N GLY A 25 -24.72 3.46 66.06
CA GLY A 25 -23.81 4.60 65.95
C GLY A 25 -22.35 4.27 66.30
N GLY A 26 -21.42 4.82 65.52
CA GLY A 26 -19.99 4.90 65.85
C GLY A 26 -19.45 6.27 65.43
N LYS A 27 -18.75 6.97 66.32
CA LYS A 27 -18.03 8.20 65.97
C LYS A 27 -16.70 7.81 65.33
N ALA A 28 -16.49 8.19 64.07
CA ALA A 28 -15.18 8.26 63.44
C ALA A 28 -14.93 9.71 63.02
N GLU A 29 -13.75 10.23 63.32
CA GLU A 29 -13.30 11.52 62.80
C GLU A 29 -12.95 11.37 61.31
N PRO A 30 -13.07 12.43 60.49
CA PRO A 30 -12.73 12.36 59.08
C PRO A 30 -11.22 12.17 58.92
N LYS A 31 -10.80 10.92 58.67
CA LYS A 31 -9.45 10.65 58.15
C LYS A 31 -9.38 11.17 56.71
N SER A 32 -9.01 12.43 56.57
CA SER A 32 -8.30 12.89 55.38
C SER A 32 -6.96 12.14 55.32
N ASN A 33 -6.97 11.01 54.62
CA ASN A 33 -5.87 10.31 53.98
C ASN A 33 -6.51 9.07 53.32
N ILE A 34 -7.30 9.32 52.29
CA ILE A 34 -7.30 8.44 51.13
C ILE A 34 -6.16 9.01 50.30
N ASP A 35 -4.99 8.38 50.38
CA ASP A 35 -3.98 8.58 49.34
C ASP A 35 -4.65 8.24 47.99
N PRO A 36 -4.38 8.99 46.90
CA PRO A 36 -4.96 8.64 45.60
C PRO A 36 -4.63 7.17 45.29
N PRO A 37 -5.52 6.43 44.59
CA PRO A 37 -5.24 5.05 44.24
C PRO A 37 -3.84 4.95 43.63
N GLU A 38 -3.03 3.98 44.06
CA GLU A 38 -1.78 3.68 43.37
C GLU A 38 -2.15 3.29 41.94
N ASP A 39 -1.95 4.24 41.02
CA ASP A 39 -2.16 4.07 39.59
C ASP A 39 -1.33 2.86 39.15
N SER A 40 -1.99 1.85 38.57
CA SER A 40 -1.41 0.49 38.49
C SER A 40 -0.18 0.41 37.60
N GLY A 41 0.13 1.48 36.84
CA GLY A 41 1.26 1.57 35.91
C GLY A 41 1.09 0.71 34.66
N GLU A 42 -0.05 0.02 34.54
CA GLU A 42 -0.33 -0.94 33.50
C GLU A 42 -1.02 -0.24 32.32
N THR A 43 -0.30 -0.11 31.20
CA THR A 43 -0.87 0.46 29.96
C THR A 43 -2.03 -0.39 29.45
N VAL A 44 -2.82 0.14 28.51
CA VAL A 44 -3.80 -0.68 27.77
C VAL A 44 -3.10 -1.84 27.06
N ALA A 45 -1.93 -1.59 26.45
CA ALA A 45 -1.11 -2.62 25.81
C ALA A 45 -0.64 -3.70 26.82
N ASP A 46 -0.25 -3.32 28.04
CA ASP A 46 0.19 -4.27 29.07
C ASP A 46 -0.95 -5.14 29.59
N ARG A 47 -2.15 -4.57 29.73
CA ARG A 47 -3.35 -5.31 30.14
C ARG A 47 -3.87 -6.23 29.01
N CYS A 48 -3.59 -5.88 27.75
CA CYS A 48 -4.05 -6.62 26.57
C CYS A 48 -3.05 -7.66 26.06
N ALA A 49 -1.76 -7.51 26.35
CA ALA A 49 -0.73 -8.48 25.98
C ALA A 49 -0.76 -9.75 26.87
N PRO A 50 -0.48 -10.95 26.34
CA PRO A 50 -0.37 -12.18 27.12
C PRO A 50 0.68 -12.05 28.24
N ALA A 51 0.53 -12.84 29.29
CA ALA A 51 1.48 -12.87 30.41
C ALA A 51 2.78 -13.63 30.06
N ASP A 52 2.68 -14.67 29.24
CA ASP A 52 3.80 -15.45 28.70
C ASP A 52 3.70 -15.42 27.16
N LEU A 53 4.38 -14.46 26.53
CA LEU A 53 4.37 -14.31 25.08
C LEU A 53 5.10 -15.46 24.37
N SER A 54 6.16 -16.01 24.99
CA SER A 54 6.95 -17.10 24.40
C SER A 54 6.15 -18.40 24.33
N GLY A 55 5.46 -18.76 25.42
CA GLY A 55 4.55 -19.90 25.48
C GLY A 55 3.37 -19.77 24.51
N SER A 56 2.77 -18.58 24.41
CA SER A 56 1.73 -18.27 23.41
C SER A 56 2.21 -18.46 21.96
N LEU A 57 3.37 -17.90 21.61
CA LEU A 57 3.93 -18.00 20.24
C LEU A 57 4.32 -19.43 19.84
N ALA A 58 4.65 -20.29 20.82
CA ALA A 58 5.04 -21.68 20.56
C ALA A 58 3.87 -22.64 20.27
N GLY A 59 2.62 -22.24 20.56
CA GLY A 59 1.43 -23.11 20.44
C GLY A 59 0.45 -22.74 19.33
N GLY A 60 0.59 -21.56 18.72
CA GLY A 60 -0.43 -20.97 17.85
C GLY A 60 -0.36 -21.32 16.36
N SER A 61 -1.28 -20.72 15.60
CA SER A 61 -1.41 -20.83 14.13
C SER A 61 -1.88 -19.50 13.51
N TRP A 62 -1.71 -19.34 12.18
CA TRP A 62 -2.32 -18.22 11.48
C TRP A 62 -3.83 -18.41 11.31
N ASP A 63 -4.60 -17.33 11.46
CA ASP A 63 -6.04 -17.28 11.18
C ASP A 63 -6.25 -17.09 9.66
N PRO A 64 -6.76 -18.10 8.92
CA PRO A 64 -6.78 -18.08 7.44
C PRO A 64 -7.92 -17.23 6.85
N ARG A 65 -8.65 -16.46 7.68
CA ARG A 65 -9.85 -15.72 7.25
C ARG A 65 -9.56 -14.35 6.62
N PHE A 66 -8.32 -13.84 6.73
CA PHE A 66 -7.93 -12.47 6.32
C PHE A 66 -7.72 -12.31 4.80
N THR A 67 -8.63 -12.86 4.00
CA THR A 67 -8.63 -12.78 2.54
C THR A 67 -9.51 -11.61 2.05
N VAL A 68 -9.31 -11.18 0.81
CA VAL A 68 -10.17 -10.18 0.13
C VAL A 68 -10.71 -10.75 -1.19
N ALA A 69 -11.67 -10.05 -1.80
CA ALA A 69 -12.16 -10.40 -3.13
C ALA A 69 -11.08 -10.14 -4.19
N GLY A 70 -11.10 -10.88 -5.30
CA GLY A 70 -10.15 -10.75 -6.39
C GLY A 70 -8.99 -11.73 -6.35
N LEU A 71 -7.91 -11.41 -7.07
CA LEU A 71 -6.72 -12.24 -7.20
C LEU A 71 -5.59 -11.65 -6.34
N THR A 72 -5.04 -12.44 -5.41
CA THR A 72 -4.13 -11.94 -4.36
C THR A 72 -2.74 -12.58 -4.40
N GLY A 73 -1.79 -11.95 -3.70
CA GLY A 73 -0.34 -12.01 -3.98
C GLY A 73 0.42 -13.25 -3.52
N HIS A 74 1.73 -13.18 -3.75
CA HIS A 74 2.72 -14.24 -3.56
C HIS A 74 4.06 -13.59 -3.18
N ASP A 75 4.94 -14.32 -2.49
CA ASP A 75 6.34 -13.97 -2.16
C ASP A 75 6.60 -12.67 -1.38
N GLY A 76 5.55 -11.90 -1.12
CA GLY A 76 5.61 -10.59 -0.49
C GLY A 76 5.67 -9.42 -1.46
N GLN A 77 5.04 -9.51 -2.63
CA GLN A 77 4.88 -8.36 -3.52
C GLN A 77 3.44 -8.18 -4.03
N ALA A 78 3.19 -7.00 -4.61
CA ALA A 78 1.88 -6.62 -5.14
C ALA A 78 1.37 -7.65 -6.17
N PRO A 79 0.12 -8.15 -6.02
CA PRO A 79 -0.50 -8.94 -7.06
C PRO A 79 -0.90 -8.07 -8.26
N THR A 80 -0.70 -8.59 -9.46
CA THR A 80 -1.01 -7.89 -10.71
C THR A 80 -1.62 -8.86 -11.71
N VAL A 81 -2.74 -8.49 -12.33
CA VAL A 81 -3.16 -9.11 -13.60
C VAL A 81 -2.57 -8.26 -14.72
N TYR A 82 -1.62 -8.83 -15.46
CA TYR A 82 -0.86 -8.12 -16.49
C TYR A 82 -1.56 -8.13 -17.85
N ASP A 83 -2.38 -9.15 -18.13
CA ASP A 83 -2.99 -9.36 -19.45
C ASP A 83 -4.20 -10.32 -19.42
N PHE A 84 -5.06 -10.26 -20.45
CA PHE A 84 -6.28 -11.09 -20.58
C PHE A 84 -6.38 -11.75 -21.96
N ALA A 85 -7.00 -12.93 -22.03
CA ALA A 85 -7.35 -13.61 -23.29
C ALA A 85 -8.65 -14.42 -23.14
N VAL A 86 -9.15 -15.01 -24.22
CA VAL A 86 -10.32 -15.91 -24.19
C VAL A 86 -9.93 -17.30 -24.69
N ASP A 87 -10.25 -18.35 -23.94
CA ASP A 87 -9.97 -19.73 -24.31
C ASP A 87 -10.94 -20.28 -25.38
N PRO A 88 -10.67 -21.44 -26.00
CA PRO A 88 -11.50 -21.98 -27.10
C PRO A 88 -12.94 -22.34 -26.70
N GLU A 89 -13.21 -22.51 -25.41
CA GLU A 89 -14.56 -22.69 -24.88
C GLU A 89 -15.28 -21.35 -24.61
N GLY A 90 -14.64 -20.23 -24.92
CA GLY A 90 -15.16 -18.87 -24.78
C GLY A 90 -14.98 -18.26 -23.39
N ARG A 91 -14.16 -18.83 -22.51
CA ARG A 91 -13.99 -18.37 -21.12
C ARG A 91 -12.83 -17.39 -21.00
N LEU A 92 -13.02 -16.33 -20.21
CA LEU A 92 -11.97 -15.35 -19.93
C LEU A 92 -10.82 -15.97 -19.12
N LEU A 93 -9.60 -15.75 -19.59
CA LEU A 93 -8.34 -16.02 -18.92
C LEU A 93 -7.73 -14.71 -18.41
N ALA A 94 -7.10 -14.76 -17.24
CA ALA A 94 -6.28 -13.70 -16.68
C ALA A 94 -4.87 -14.24 -16.43
N ALA A 95 -3.86 -13.60 -17.01
CA ALA A 95 -2.45 -13.89 -16.77
C ALA A 95 -1.84 -12.83 -15.86
N GLY A 96 -1.01 -13.24 -14.90
CA GLY A 96 -0.50 -12.30 -13.92
C GLY A 96 0.54 -12.84 -12.97
N ARG A 97 0.82 -12.02 -11.95
CA ARG A 97 1.49 -12.41 -10.71
C ARG A 97 0.44 -12.41 -9.60
N PHE A 98 -0.10 -13.58 -9.31
CA PHE A 98 -1.02 -13.85 -8.21
C PHE A 98 -0.95 -15.34 -7.88
N HIS A 99 -1.36 -15.73 -6.68
CA HIS A 99 -1.43 -17.14 -6.28
C HIS A 99 -2.82 -17.56 -5.81
N TRP A 100 -3.61 -16.64 -5.27
CA TRP A 100 -4.85 -16.94 -4.54
C TRP A 100 -6.10 -16.26 -5.14
N ASN A 101 -7.26 -16.90 -4.96
CA ASN A 101 -8.58 -16.28 -5.05
C ASN A 101 -9.36 -16.63 -3.78
N GLY A 102 -9.57 -15.67 -2.89
CA GLY A 102 -10.03 -15.97 -1.54
C GLY A 102 -9.01 -16.89 -0.83
N SER A 103 -9.39 -18.14 -0.59
CA SER A 103 -8.52 -19.19 -0.01
C SER A 103 -8.12 -20.29 -1.02
N ASP A 104 -8.59 -20.23 -2.27
CA ASP A 104 -8.26 -21.22 -3.31
C ASP A 104 -6.97 -20.83 -4.04
N VAL A 105 -6.07 -21.80 -4.27
CA VAL A 105 -4.90 -21.61 -5.15
C VAL A 105 -5.36 -21.54 -6.61
N VAL A 106 -4.91 -20.52 -7.35
CA VAL A 106 -5.30 -20.24 -8.75
C VAL A 106 -4.15 -19.79 -9.66
N GLY A 107 -2.99 -19.43 -9.11
CA GLY A 107 -1.90 -18.79 -9.84
C GLY A 107 -1.12 -19.69 -10.82
N PRO A 108 -0.31 -19.10 -11.73
CA PRO A 108 -0.28 -17.68 -12.14
C PRO A 108 -1.15 -17.39 -13.38
N LEU A 109 -2.03 -18.33 -13.75
CA LEU A 109 -2.98 -18.21 -14.86
C LEU A 109 -4.37 -18.67 -14.39
N ALA A 110 -5.28 -17.71 -14.24
CA ALA A 110 -6.64 -17.94 -13.78
C ALA A 110 -7.63 -17.97 -14.96
N ARG A 111 -8.73 -18.68 -14.77
CA ARG A 111 -9.85 -18.82 -15.70
C ARG A 111 -11.15 -18.47 -14.98
N LEU A 112 -12.00 -17.65 -15.59
CA LEU A 112 -13.31 -17.31 -15.08
C LEU A 112 -14.33 -18.41 -15.44
N GLU A 113 -14.88 -19.09 -14.44
CA GLU A 113 -15.93 -20.09 -14.63
C GLU A 113 -17.13 -19.83 -13.72
N ALA A 114 -18.30 -19.62 -14.33
CA ALA A 114 -19.57 -19.40 -13.62
C ALA A 114 -19.53 -18.24 -12.59
N GLY A 115 -18.70 -17.23 -12.83
CA GLY A 115 -18.53 -16.08 -11.93
C GLY A 115 -17.48 -16.27 -10.83
N THR A 116 -16.63 -17.29 -10.90
CA THR A 116 -15.51 -17.51 -9.97
C THR A 116 -14.21 -17.76 -10.74
N TRP A 117 -13.12 -17.10 -10.35
CA TRP A 117 -11.78 -17.39 -10.85
C TRP A 117 -11.25 -18.72 -10.29
N LYS A 118 -10.73 -19.57 -11.16
CA LYS A 118 -10.17 -20.91 -10.85
C LYS A 118 -8.81 -21.07 -11.54
N PRO A 119 -8.01 -22.10 -11.22
CA PRO A 119 -6.86 -22.44 -12.05
C PRO A 119 -7.29 -22.68 -13.51
N ALA A 120 -6.58 -22.08 -14.47
CA ALA A 120 -6.75 -22.41 -15.88
C ALA A 120 -6.23 -23.83 -16.20
N GLN A 121 -5.18 -24.27 -15.50
CA GLN A 121 -4.57 -25.62 -15.53
C GLN A 121 -4.59 -26.32 -16.91
N SER A 122 -3.58 -26.02 -17.73
CA SER A 122 -2.88 -27.07 -18.45
C SER A 122 -2.02 -27.88 -17.48
N THR A 123 -1.66 -29.11 -17.82
CA THR A 123 -0.69 -29.91 -17.06
C THR A 123 0.73 -29.52 -17.48
N TRP A 124 1.24 -28.42 -16.94
CA TRP A 124 2.62 -27.97 -17.16
C TRP A 124 3.61 -29.10 -16.83
N THR A 125 4.45 -29.45 -17.80
CA THR A 125 5.54 -30.45 -17.64
C THR A 125 6.71 -29.88 -16.84
N ARG A 126 6.86 -28.56 -16.88
CA ARG A 126 7.86 -27.74 -16.20
C ARG A 126 7.16 -26.66 -15.39
N GLU A 127 7.62 -26.41 -14.17
CA GLU A 127 7.05 -25.37 -13.32
C GLU A 127 7.32 -23.96 -13.89
N PRO A 128 6.29 -23.09 -14.00
CA PRO A 128 6.46 -21.72 -14.48
C PRO A 128 7.31 -20.90 -13.47
N PRO A 129 8.02 -19.84 -13.90
CA PRO A 129 8.79 -19.02 -12.98
C PRO A 129 7.90 -18.32 -11.94
N PRO A 130 8.40 -18.12 -10.70
CA PRO A 130 7.60 -17.55 -9.59
C PRO A 130 7.15 -16.10 -9.81
N GLY A 131 7.74 -15.38 -10.78
CA GLY A 131 7.31 -14.02 -11.15
C GLY A 131 5.94 -13.95 -11.84
N GLY A 132 5.40 -15.07 -12.33
CA GLY A 132 4.13 -15.13 -13.06
C GLY A 132 4.26 -14.87 -14.56
N PHE A 133 3.15 -14.49 -15.21
CA PHE A 133 3.07 -14.23 -16.66
C PHE A 133 2.66 -12.77 -16.95
N SER A 134 3.36 -12.10 -17.87
CA SER A 134 3.13 -10.68 -18.24
C SER A 134 2.35 -10.49 -19.54
N ALA A 135 2.11 -11.55 -20.31
CA ALA A 135 1.26 -11.52 -21.51
C ALA A 135 0.64 -12.91 -21.78
N VAL A 136 -0.53 -12.93 -22.45
CA VAL A 136 -1.24 -14.15 -22.85
C VAL A 136 -1.93 -14.01 -24.21
N ALA A 137 -1.79 -15.02 -25.08
CA ALA A 137 -2.50 -15.10 -26.36
C ALA A 137 -3.07 -16.49 -26.61
N SER A 138 -4.36 -16.55 -26.96
CA SER A 138 -5.10 -17.79 -27.22
C SER A 138 -5.43 -17.90 -28.71
N ALA A 139 -5.04 -19.00 -29.35
CA ALA A 139 -5.27 -19.24 -30.77
C ALA A 139 -6.65 -19.85 -31.04
N PRO A 140 -7.29 -19.58 -32.19
CA PRO A 140 -8.56 -20.20 -32.57
C PRO A 140 -8.52 -21.74 -32.70
N ASP A 141 -7.34 -22.35 -32.83
CA ASP A 141 -7.15 -23.81 -32.84
C ASP A 141 -6.79 -24.41 -31.46
N GLY A 142 -6.74 -23.57 -30.42
CA GLY A 142 -6.59 -23.97 -29.03
C GLY A 142 -5.17 -23.93 -28.47
N LYS A 143 -4.20 -23.39 -29.22
CA LYS A 143 -2.88 -23.12 -28.64
C LYS A 143 -2.94 -21.97 -27.63
N LEU A 144 -2.24 -22.11 -26.52
CA LEU A 144 -2.06 -21.07 -25.52
C LEU A 144 -0.59 -20.64 -25.47
N ALA A 145 -0.34 -19.38 -25.80
CA ALA A 145 0.95 -18.74 -25.67
C ALA A 145 1.00 -17.80 -24.45
N LEU A 146 2.13 -17.77 -23.76
CA LEU A 146 2.39 -16.93 -22.58
C LEU A 146 3.82 -16.39 -22.61
N ALA A 147 4.06 -15.26 -21.95
CA ALA A 147 5.41 -14.78 -21.64
C ALA A 147 5.56 -14.51 -20.14
N THR A 148 6.70 -14.88 -19.56
CA THR A 148 6.93 -14.80 -18.11
C THR A 148 7.30 -13.38 -17.68
N HIS A 149 6.82 -12.95 -16.51
CA HIS A 149 7.07 -11.61 -16.01
C HIS A 149 8.54 -11.38 -15.59
N ARG A 150 9.26 -10.62 -16.43
CA ARG A 150 10.68 -10.20 -16.33
C ARG A 150 11.70 -11.36 -16.33
N THR A 151 12.96 -10.99 -16.58
CA THR A 151 14.14 -11.84 -16.30
C THR A 151 14.36 -11.96 -14.78
N LEU A 152 14.30 -13.17 -14.24
CA LEU A 152 14.58 -13.45 -12.82
C LEU A 152 15.63 -14.56 -12.70
N ALA A 153 16.86 -14.14 -12.37
CA ALA A 153 18.00 -15.04 -12.23
C ALA A 153 17.67 -16.22 -11.29
N PRO A 154 18.01 -17.48 -11.64
CA PRO A 154 18.92 -17.89 -12.72
C PRO A 154 18.27 -18.12 -14.10
N ARG A 155 16.99 -17.76 -14.32
CA ARG A 155 16.30 -17.91 -15.63
C ARG A 155 16.18 -16.56 -16.35
N GLY A 156 16.31 -16.56 -17.68
CA GLY A 156 15.85 -15.44 -18.50
C GLY A 156 14.33 -15.32 -18.47
N GLY A 157 13.78 -14.33 -19.18
CA GLY A 157 12.37 -14.37 -19.55
C GLY A 157 12.15 -15.57 -20.49
N GLU A 158 10.99 -16.20 -20.44
CA GLU A 158 10.65 -17.38 -21.23
C GLU A 158 9.32 -17.13 -21.96
N ILE A 159 9.26 -17.46 -23.26
CA ILE A 159 8.00 -17.54 -24.01
C ILE A 159 7.58 -19.01 -24.04
N TRP A 160 6.34 -19.28 -23.65
CA TRP A 160 5.76 -20.61 -23.54
C TRP A 160 4.65 -20.81 -24.57
N LEU A 161 4.50 -22.05 -25.03
CA LEU A 161 3.43 -22.52 -25.92
C LEU A 161 2.97 -23.90 -25.44
N ASP A 162 1.67 -24.06 -25.20
CA ASP A 162 0.99 -25.33 -24.87
C ASP A 162 1.57 -26.13 -23.69
N GLY A 163 2.25 -25.45 -22.76
CA GLY A 163 2.85 -26.07 -21.57
C GLY A 163 4.38 -26.11 -21.56
N GLU A 164 5.04 -25.75 -22.67
CA GLU A 164 6.49 -25.84 -22.83
C GLU A 164 7.13 -24.49 -23.22
N PRO A 165 8.35 -24.16 -22.74
CA PRO A 165 9.10 -22.98 -23.18
C PRO A 165 9.67 -23.16 -24.59
N ILE A 166 9.38 -22.23 -25.50
CA ILE A 166 9.82 -22.24 -26.91
C ILE A 166 10.82 -21.13 -27.28
N ALA A 167 11.08 -20.18 -26.37
CA ALA A 167 12.15 -19.20 -26.48
C ALA A 167 12.54 -18.62 -25.11
N THR A 168 13.69 -17.97 -25.06
CA THR A 168 14.11 -17.11 -23.94
C THR A 168 14.36 -15.68 -24.42
N PHE A 169 14.24 -14.71 -23.53
CA PHE A 169 14.43 -13.29 -23.81
C PHE A 169 15.04 -12.54 -22.63
N SER A 170 15.66 -11.39 -22.93
CA SER A 170 15.98 -10.35 -21.94
C SER A 170 14.99 -9.18 -22.01
N GLY A 171 14.73 -8.50 -20.89
CA GLY A 171 13.74 -7.41 -20.83
C GLY A 171 12.32 -7.87 -20.45
N ALA A 172 11.30 -7.34 -21.12
CA ALA A 172 9.89 -7.58 -20.83
C ALA A 172 9.00 -7.66 -22.09
N VAL A 173 8.32 -8.80 -22.27
CA VAL A 173 7.19 -8.95 -23.21
C VAL A 173 5.93 -8.35 -22.58
N ARG A 174 5.15 -7.61 -23.38
CA ARG A 174 3.99 -6.81 -22.93
C ARG A 174 2.70 -7.09 -23.71
N ARG A 175 2.77 -7.51 -24.98
CA ARG A 175 1.62 -7.94 -25.78
C ARG A 175 1.98 -9.19 -26.59
N MET A 176 0.99 -10.06 -26.79
CA MET A 176 1.11 -11.26 -27.63
C MET A 176 -0.19 -11.40 -28.43
N GLU A 177 -0.12 -11.67 -29.73
CA GLU A 177 -1.30 -11.76 -30.60
C GLU A 177 -1.18 -12.86 -31.66
N TRP A 178 -2.30 -13.50 -32.02
CA TRP A 178 -2.34 -14.54 -33.06
C TRP A 178 -2.87 -13.99 -34.38
N VAL A 179 -2.00 -13.91 -35.38
CA VAL A 179 -2.32 -13.45 -36.74
C VAL A 179 -2.31 -14.66 -37.67
N GLY A 180 -3.47 -15.27 -37.84
CA GLY A 180 -3.60 -16.54 -38.56
C GLY A 180 -2.97 -17.69 -37.78
N ASP A 181 -1.92 -18.31 -38.33
CA ASP A 181 -1.14 -19.36 -37.69
C ASP A 181 0.13 -18.84 -36.98
N ARG A 182 0.38 -17.52 -37.00
CA ARG A 182 1.58 -16.89 -36.45
C ARG A 182 1.32 -16.18 -35.13
N LEU A 183 2.24 -16.35 -34.19
CA LEU A 183 2.25 -15.62 -32.93
C LEU A 183 3.18 -14.40 -33.07
N TRP A 184 2.63 -13.21 -32.90
CA TRP A 184 3.38 -11.95 -32.79
C TRP A 184 3.59 -11.63 -31.31
N VAL A 185 4.78 -11.15 -30.96
CA VAL A 185 5.20 -10.86 -29.59
C VAL A 185 5.85 -9.48 -29.54
N ALA A 186 5.31 -8.59 -28.71
CA ALA A 186 5.75 -7.21 -28.57
C ALA A 186 6.12 -6.85 -27.12
N GLY A 187 7.12 -5.99 -26.95
CA GLY A 187 7.49 -5.41 -25.66
C GLY A 187 8.75 -4.55 -25.73
N SER A 188 9.44 -4.45 -24.58
CA SER A 188 10.82 -3.95 -24.47
C SER A 188 11.74 -5.15 -24.19
N PHE A 189 12.00 -5.96 -25.21
CA PHE A 189 12.75 -7.21 -25.09
C PHE A 189 13.72 -7.46 -26.26
N GLU A 190 14.71 -8.30 -26.01
CA GLU A 190 15.58 -8.93 -27.02
C GLU A 190 15.42 -10.45 -26.93
N LEU A 191 15.13 -11.11 -28.06
CA LEU A 191 14.93 -12.55 -28.13
C LEU A 191 16.27 -13.29 -28.29
N ASP A 192 16.56 -14.23 -27.40
CA ASP A 192 17.88 -14.87 -27.34
C ASP A 192 18.20 -15.67 -28.61
N GLY A 193 19.28 -15.28 -29.30
CA GLY A 193 19.79 -15.99 -30.47
C GLY A 193 19.04 -15.72 -31.78
N VAL A 194 18.21 -14.68 -31.85
CA VAL A 194 17.49 -14.27 -33.07
C VAL A 194 17.87 -12.83 -33.44
N ASP A 195 18.94 -12.67 -34.21
CA ASP A 195 19.50 -11.38 -34.64
C ASP A 195 18.40 -10.43 -35.16
N GLY A 196 18.18 -9.32 -34.45
CA GLY A 196 17.20 -8.29 -34.82
C GLY A 196 15.78 -8.52 -34.32
N ALA A 197 15.49 -9.58 -33.54
CA ALA A 197 14.21 -9.71 -32.84
C ALA A 197 14.20 -8.85 -31.57
N LEU A 198 14.21 -7.53 -31.78
CA LEU A 198 14.17 -6.47 -30.78
C LEU A 198 12.79 -5.83 -30.79
N GLY A 199 12.14 -5.78 -29.63
CA GLY A 199 10.84 -5.12 -29.41
C GLY A 199 9.63 -5.77 -30.09
N LEU A 200 9.80 -6.43 -31.24
CA LEU A 200 8.77 -7.13 -32.00
C LEU A 200 9.34 -8.38 -32.70
N ALA A 201 8.79 -9.54 -32.39
CA ALA A 201 9.20 -10.84 -32.94
C ALA A 201 7.98 -11.66 -33.40
N VAL A 202 8.20 -12.61 -34.33
CA VAL A 202 7.14 -13.48 -34.86
C VAL A 202 7.58 -14.94 -34.86
N TRP A 203 6.68 -15.84 -34.47
CA TRP A 203 6.82 -17.29 -34.54
C TRP A 203 5.91 -17.86 -35.62
N ASP A 204 6.47 -18.65 -36.55
CA ASP A 204 5.77 -19.21 -37.72
C ASP A 204 5.26 -20.66 -37.53
N GLY A 205 5.29 -21.16 -36.30
CA GLY A 205 5.02 -22.57 -35.97
C GLY A 205 6.25 -23.48 -36.00
N ASN A 206 7.39 -23.03 -36.55
CA ASN A 206 8.64 -23.80 -36.66
C ASN A 206 9.88 -23.01 -36.21
N ALA A 207 9.92 -21.70 -36.47
CA ALA A 207 11.03 -20.82 -36.19
C ALA A 207 10.56 -19.43 -35.73
N TRP A 208 11.45 -18.76 -34.96
CA TRP A 208 11.33 -17.34 -34.63
C TRP A 208 12.05 -16.49 -35.67
N SER A 209 11.49 -15.32 -35.97
CA SER A 209 12.13 -14.27 -36.75
C SER A 209 11.89 -12.89 -36.13
N PRO A 210 12.67 -11.86 -36.55
CA PRO A 210 12.23 -10.48 -36.48
C PRO A 210 10.88 -10.28 -37.17
N ALA A 211 10.24 -9.14 -36.95
CA ALA A 211 9.01 -8.78 -37.64
C ALA A 211 9.17 -8.81 -39.19
N PRO A 212 8.11 -9.15 -39.94
CA PRO A 212 8.05 -8.97 -41.39
C PRO A 212 8.43 -7.54 -41.81
N GLY A 213 9.01 -7.37 -42.99
CA GLY A 213 9.57 -6.09 -43.45
C GLY A 213 10.90 -5.70 -42.78
N GLY A 214 11.08 -6.01 -41.50
CA GLY A 214 12.29 -5.77 -40.72
C GLY A 214 12.00 -5.33 -39.28
N PRO A 215 13.03 -5.12 -38.46
CA PRO A 215 12.87 -4.79 -37.04
C PRO A 215 12.33 -3.38 -36.80
N ALA A 216 11.82 -3.13 -35.60
CA ALA A 216 11.73 -1.78 -35.03
C ALA A 216 13.11 -1.36 -34.48
N ASP A 217 13.40 -0.06 -34.42
CA ASP A 217 14.60 0.46 -33.75
C ASP A 217 14.40 0.74 -32.25
N GLY A 218 13.17 0.59 -31.75
CA GLY A 218 12.79 0.76 -30.36
C GLY A 218 11.83 -0.32 -29.84
N SER A 219 11.06 0.01 -28.80
CA SER A 219 10.14 -0.93 -28.13
C SER A 219 8.72 -0.82 -28.70
N VAL A 220 8.04 -1.95 -28.91
CA VAL A 220 6.63 -1.99 -29.30
C VAL A 220 5.80 -2.41 -28.08
N PHE A 221 4.77 -1.65 -27.73
CA PHE A 221 3.99 -1.85 -26.50
C PHE A 221 2.52 -2.19 -26.74
N ALA A 222 1.97 -1.77 -27.87
CA ALA A 222 0.63 -2.10 -28.33
C ALA A 222 0.67 -2.93 -29.60
N LEU A 223 -0.20 -3.93 -29.68
CA LEU A 223 -0.61 -4.61 -30.91
C LEU A 223 -2.13 -4.50 -31.03
N MET A 224 -2.63 -4.27 -32.24
CA MET A 224 -4.04 -4.41 -32.59
C MET A 224 -4.13 -5.12 -33.95
N VAL A 225 -4.96 -6.16 -34.05
CA VAL A 225 -5.10 -6.99 -35.25
C VAL A 225 -6.51 -6.84 -35.80
N GLU A 226 -6.62 -6.44 -37.07
CA GLU A 226 -7.91 -6.21 -37.75
C GLU A 226 -7.81 -6.64 -39.21
N ASP A 227 -8.75 -7.46 -39.70
CA ASP A 227 -8.80 -8.01 -41.06
C ASP A 227 -7.49 -8.66 -41.61
N GLY A 228 -6.56 -9.00 -40.71
CA GLY A 228 -5.24 -9.57 -41.02
C GLY A 228 -4.10 -8.55 -41.08
N HIS A 229 -4.41 -7.26 -40.96
CA HIS A 229 -3.44 -6.18 -40.75
C HIS A 229 -2.98 -6.16 -39.29
N VAL A 230 -1.77 -5.66 -39.03
CA VAL A 230 -1.20 -5.56 -37.67
C VAL A 230 -0.75 -4.13 -37.39
N TRP A 231 -1.41 -3.47 -36.46
CA TRP A 231 -1.03 -2.14 -35.97
C TRP A 231 -0.05 -2.29 -34.81
N ALA A 232 1.11 -1.66 -34.91
CA ALA A 232 2.17 -1.66 -33.92
C ALA A 232 2.33 -0.25 -33.34
N GLY A 233 2.12 -0.12 -32.03
CA GLY A 233 2.30 1.14 -31.29
C GLY A 233 3.40 1.00 -30.24
N GLY A 234 4.24 2.03 -30.03
CA GLY A 234 5.31 1.94 -29.06
C GLY A 234 6.15 3.21 -28.88
N ALA A 235 7.43 2.99 -28.57
CA ALA A 235 8.50 3.98 -28.56
C ALA A 235 9.59 3.53 -29.54
N PHE A 236 9.42 3.89 -30.81
CA PHE A 236 10.34 3.65 -31.92
C PHE A 236 10.26 4.82 -32.91
N ASP A 237 11.34 5.07 -33.65
CA ASP A 237 11.40 6.10 -34.69
C ASP A 237 11.37 5.49 -36.11
N ALA A 238 11.64 4.19 -36.24
CA ALA A 238 11.49 3.45 -37.48
C ALA A 238 11.11 1.97 -37.28
N ILE A 239 10.40 1.40 -38.25
CA ILE A 239 10.09 -0.03 -38.33
C ILE A 239 10.20 -0.55 -39.76
N GLY A 240 10.85 -1.70 -39.96
CA GLY A 240 11.15 -2.22 -41.30
C GLY A 240 12.08 -1.33 -42.14
N GLY A 241 12.73 -0.33 -41.54
CA GLY A 241 13.47 0.73 -42.24
C GLY A 241 12.59 1.83 -42.83
N ILE A 242 11.29 1.87 -42.48
CA ILE A 242 10.38 2.99 -42.72
C ILE A 242 10.40 3.90 -41.48
N GLU A 243 10.69 5.18 -41.68
CA GLU A 243 10.56 6.23 -40.65
C GLU A 243 9.10 6.32 -40.21
N SER A 244 8.85 6.18 -38.91
CA SER A 244 7.52 6.03 -38.33
C SER A 244 7.57 6.31 -36.83
N HIS A 245 7.04 7.45 -36.39
CA HIS A 245 7.16 7.88 -35.00
C HIS A 245 6.07 7.22 -34.12
N GLY A 246 6.39 6.04 -33.60
CA GLY A 246 5.62 5.33 -32.57
C GLY A 246 4.31 4.66 -33.02
N LEU A 247 3.90 4.77 -34.28
CA LEU A 247 2.72 4.06 -34.84
C LEU A 247 2.90 3.66 -36.32
N ALA A 248 2.78 2.36 -36.58
CA ALA A 248 2.79 1.78 -37.93
C ALA A 248 1.73 0.69 -38.12
N GLU A 249 1.40 0.41 -39.37
CA GLU A 249 0.49 -0.66 -39.81
C GLU A 249 1.22 -1.61 -40.77
N TRP A 250 1.13 -2.92 -40.56
CA TRP A 250 1.56 -3.95 -41.51
C TRP A 250 0.35 -4.43 -42.31
N ASP A 251 0.36 -4.21 -43.63
CA ASP A 251 -0.77 -4.51 -44.54
C ASP A 251 -0.75 -5.95 -45.11
N GLY A 252 0.26 -6.74 -44.76
CA GLY A 252 0.51 -8.08 -45.32
C GLY A 252 1.73 -8.14 -46.24
N GLU A 253 2.14 -7.02 -46.85
CA GLU A 253 3.29 -6.91 -47.77
C GLU A 253 4.35 -5.89 -47.31
N THR A 254 3.96 -4.79 -46.64
CA THR A 254 4.85 -3.71 -46.18
C THR A 254 4.37 -3.07 -44.86
N TRP A 255 5.27 -2.31 -44.22
CA TRP A 255 4.89 -1.34 -43.20
C TRP A 255 4.43 -0.03 -43.83
N ILE A 256 3.40 0.57 -43.24
CA ILE A 256 2.82 1.88 -43.54
C ILE A 256 2.96 2.73 -42.27
N ALA A 257 3.63 3.88 -42.37
CA ALA A 257 3.74 4.82 -41.26
C ALA A 257 2.43 5.60 -41.07
N HIS A 258 2.00 5.74 -39.82
CA HIS A 258 0.84 6.55 -39.43
C HIS A 258 1.27 7.58 -38.37
N ASP A 259 2.26 8.39 -38.72
CA ASP A 259 3.00 9.26 -37.80
C ASP A 259 2.12 10.04 -36.83
N VAL A 260 2.52 10.02 -35.56
CA VAL A 260 1.94 10.84 -34.52
C VAL A 260 2.71 12.17 -34.50
N ASP A 261 2.03 13.27 -34.84
CA ASP A 261 2.60 14.64 -34.92
C ASP A 261 2.96 15.23 -33.52
N LEU A 262 3.41 14.41 -32.55
CA LEU A 262 3.83 14.82 -31.21
C LEU A 262 5.26 14.32 -30.90
N PRO A 263 6.20 15.22 -30.51
CA PRO A 263 7.55 14.82 -30.20
C PRO A 263 7.61 13.96 -28.93
N ARG A 264 8.36 12.85 -28.99
CA ARG A 264 8.57 11.91 -27.86
C ARG A 264 7.28 11.22 -27.35
N ALA A 265 6.25 11.14 -28.18
CA ALA A 265 5.09 10.31 -27.94
C ALA A 265 5.47 8.83 -27.74
N VAL A 266 4.89 8.18 -26.73
CA VAL A 266 5.00 6.74 -26.52
C VAL A 266 3.61 6.13 -26.50
N VAL A 267 3.28 5.31 -27.50
CA VAL A 267 1.97 4.64 -27.60
C VAL A 267 1.98 3.34 -26.79
N TYR A 268 1.14 3.25 -25.77
CA TYR A 268 0.94 2.05 -24.95
C TYR A 268 -0.34 1.27 -25.29
N ALA A 269 -1.31 1.96 -25.90
CA ALA A 269 -2.63 1.42 -26.24
C ALA A 269 -3.12 1.92 -27.60
N ILE A 270 -3.81 1.05 -28.33
CA ILE A 270 -4.51 1.36 -29.58
C ILE A 270 -5.94 0.80 -29.46
N ALA A 271 -6.94 1.60 -29.83
CA ALA A 271 -8.34 1.16 -29.89
C ALA A 271 -9.04 1.79 -31.11
N ARG A 272 -10.14 1.18 -31.57
CA ARG A 272 -10.88 1.64 -32.75
C ARG A 272 -12.39 1.65 -32.51
N ASP A 273 -13.06 2.71 -32.95
CA ASP A 273 -14.53 2.81 -33.01
C ASP A 273 -14.95 3.18 -34.44
N GLY A 274 -15.39 2.18 -35.22
CA GLY A 274 -15.64 2.34 -36.65
C GLY A 274 -14.40 2.79 -37.41
N ASP A 275 -14.48 3.94 -38.09
CA ASP A 275 -13.35 4.54 -38.81
C ASP A 275 -12.39 5.33 -37.89
N GLU A 276 -12.72 5.50 -36.60
CA GLU A 276 -11.98 6.34 -35.66
C GLU A 276 -10.88 5.53 -34.93
N LEU A 277 -9.62 5.92 -35.12
CA LEU A 277 -8.47 5.32 -34.43
C LEU A 277 -8.07 6.16 -33.20
N TYR A 278 -7.96 5.50 -32.05
CA TYR A 278 -7.60 6.10 -30.77
C TYR A 278 -6.27 5.56 -30.26
N LEU A 279 -5.41 6.45 -29.72
CA LEU A 279 -4.13 6.11 -29.11
C LEU A 279 -4.10 6.55 -27.64
N GLY A 280 -3.65 5.66 -26.76
CA GLY A 280 -3.36 5.95 -25.35
C GLY A 280 -1.88 5.75 -25.10
N GLY A 281 -1.28 6.60 -24.25
CA GLY A 281 0.16 6.55 -24.06
C GLY A 281 0.73 7.53 -23.06
N GLY A 282 2.06 7.62 -23.05
CA GLY A 282 2.81 8.78 -22.57
C GLY A 282 2.93 9.78 -23.71
N LEU A 283 1.85 10.49 -24.02
CA LEU A 283 1.79 11.40 -25.18
C LEU A 283 2.06 12.83 -24.72
N TYR A 284 3.19 13.40 -25.18
CA TYR A 284 3.71 14.70 -24.75
C TYR A 284 3.26 15.83 -25.68
N VAL A 285 2.82 16.94 -25.09
CA VAL A 285 2.54 18.21 -25.78
C VAL A 285 3.44 19.28 -25.17
N GLU A 286 4.21 19.99 -26.00
CA GLU A 286 5.24 20.94 -25.53
C GLU A 286 4.58 22.21 -24.94
N GLU A 287 4.82 22.46 -23.65
CA GLU A 287 4.02 23.38 -22.82
C GLU A 287 4.15 24.87 -23.19
N GLY A 288 3.04 25.60 -23.02
CA GLY A 288 3.03 27.05 -22.85
C GLY A 288 2.68 27.42 -21.40
N GLU A 289 3.71 27.67 -20.59
CA GLU A 289 3.67 27.96 -19.14
C GLU A 289 3.36 26.74 -18.24
N MET A 290 4.12 26.60 -17.15
CA MET A 290 4.10 25.43 -16.25
C MET A 290 2.77 25.30 -15.51
N GLY A 291 2.07 24.18 -15.71
CA GLY A 291 0.87 23.82 -14.95
C GLY A 291 -0.29 23.25 -15.78
N HIS A 292 -0.10 23.06 -17.08
CA HIS A 292 -1.11 22.55 -18.01
C HIS A 292 -0.65 21.27 -18.74
N SER A 293 0.31 20.56 -18.14
CA SER A 293 0.86 19.28 -18.57
C SER A 293 -0.18 18.15 -18.56
N VAL A 294 -1.06 18.11 -19.57
CA VAL A 294 -1.99 16.99 -19.81
C VAL A 294 -1.35 15.92 -20.70
N GLY A 295 -1.51 14.66 -20.31
CA GLY A 295 -1.16 13.51 -21.11
C GLY A 295 -2.27 13.19 -22.11
N GLY A 296 -1.89 12.88 -23.34
CA GLY A 296 -2.84 12.67 -24.43
C GLY A 296 -3.49 11.28 -24.44
N ILE A 297 -4.80 11.26 -24.64
CA ILE A 297 -5.44 10.29 -25.52
C ILE A 297 -5.64 11.01 -26.85
N LEU A 298 -5.12 10.45 -27.94
CA LEU A 298 -5.31 11.00 -29.28
C LEU A 298 -6.40 10.26 -30.05
N ARG A 299 -7.04 10.98 -30.97
CA ARG A 299 -8.00 10.49 -31.96
C ARG A 299 -7.54 10.90 -33.35
N ARG A 300 -7.64 10.00 -34.33
CA ARG A 300 -7.43 10.34 -35.75
C ARG A 300 -8.71 10.91 -36.35
N ASN A 301 -8.60 12.01 -37.09
CA ASN A 301 -9.67 12.56 -37.92
C ASN A 301 -9.13 12.98 -39.31
N ASP A 302 -9.98 13.51 -40.19
CA ASP A 302 -9.61 13.96 -41.55
C ASP A 302 -8.48 15.01 -41.59
N ALA A 303 -8.33 15.81 -40.52
CA ALA A 303 -7.41 16.95 -40.45
C ALA A 303 -6.05 16.60 -39.81
N GLY A 304 -5.97 15.57 -38.97
CA GLY A 304 -4.76 15.17 -38.26
C GLY A 304 -5.04 14.24 -37.07
N TRP A 305 -4.17 14.29 -36.07
CA TRP A 305 -4.43 13.79 -34.72
C TRP A 305 -4.97 14.92 -33.83
N GLU A 306 -5.94 14.62 -32.97
CA GLU A 306 -6.50 15.58 -32.00
C GLU A 306 -6.58 15.00 -30.59
N LEU A 307 -6.49 15.86 -29.57
CA LEU A 307 -6.59 15.50 -28.16
C LEU A 307 -8.04 15.23 -27.77
N VAL A 308 -8.32 14.06 -27.22
CA VAL A 308 -9.66 13.67 -26.77
C VAL A 308 -10.02 14.40 -25.49
N GLY A 309 -11.02 15.30 -25.59
CA GLY A 309 -11.74 15.84 -24.43
C GLY A 309 -10.90 16.60 -23.41
N GLY A 310 -9.75 17.17 -23.80
CA GLY A 310 -8.82 17.86 -22.89
C GLY A 310 -7.72 16.96 -22.26
N GLY A 311 -7.72 15.65 -22.54
CA GLY A 311 -6.70 14.72 -22.03
C GLY A 311 -6.88 14.32 -20.57
N VAL A 312 -5.81 13.77 -19.98
CA VAL A 312 -5.76 13.28 -18.59
C VAL A 312 -4.47 13.74 -17.88
N ALA A 313 -4.52 14.02 -16.58
CA ALA A 313 -3.37 14.51 -15.81
C ALA A 313 -3.14 13.74 -14.50
N ALA A 314 -1.89 13.67 -14.05
CA ALA A 314 -1.45 13.07 -12.80
C ALA A 314 -0.94 14.17 -11.84
N GLY A 315 -1.87 14.77 -11.09
CA GLY A 315 -1.59 15.97 -10.31
C GLY A 315 -1.17 17.14 -11.21
N TYR A 316 0.07 17.61 -11.03
CA TYR A 316 0.70 18.65 -11.84
C TYR A 316 1.47 18.10 -13.06
N ASN A 317 1.50 16.78 -13.26
CA ASN A 317 2.24 16.10 -14.32
C ASN A 317 1.31 15.46 -15.36
N TYR A 318 1.89 15.05 -16.49
CA TYR A 318 1.21 14.34 -17.58
C TYR A 318 0.62 13.01 -17.08
N GLY A 319 -0.67 12.77 -17.33
CA GLY A 319 -1.27 11.47 -17.09
C GLY A 319 -0.77 10.43 -18.09
N MET A 320 -0.73 9.16 -17.68
CA MET A 320 -0.39 8.03 -18.56
C MET A 320 -1.59 7.13 -18.78
N VAL A 321 -1.81 6.72 -20.01
CA VAL A 321 -2.82 5.71 -20.36
C VAL A 321 -2.12 4.43 -20.77
N SER A 322 -2.33 3.35 -20.00
CA SER A 322 -1.73 2.04 -20.23
C SER A 322 -2.59 1.13 -21.10
N ASP A 323 -3.92 1.35 -21.14
CA ASP A 323 -4.83 0.62 -22.01
C ASP A 323 -6.07 1.43 -22.40
N LEU A 324 -6.63 1.10 -23.57
CA LEU A 324 -7.84 1.68 -24.14
C LEU A 324 -8.75 0.56 -24.66
N LEU A 325 -10.07 0.73 -24.52
CA LEU A 325 -11.04 -0.26 -24.96
C LEU A 325 -12.36 0.40 -25.38
N VAL A 326 -12.84 0.09 -26.59
CA VAL A 326 -14.16 0.56 -27.06
C VAL A 326 -15.21 -0.49 -26.71
N HIS A 327 -16.28 -0.08 -26.01
CA HIS A 327 -17.42 -0.95 -25.69
C HIS A 327 -18.71 -0.15 -25.51
N GLY A 328 -19.82 -0.65 -26.06
CA GLY A 328 -21.15 -0.08 -25.83
C GLY A 328 -21.36 1.38 -26.26
N GLY A 329 -20.53 1.91 -27.16
CA GLY A 329 -20.54 3.33 -27.57
C GLY A 329 -19.71 4.26 -26.67
N TYR A 330 -18.79 3.71 -25.89
CA TYR A 330 -17.86 4.43 -25.03
C TYR A 330 -16.41 3.96 -25.27
N LEU A 331 -15.47 4.89 -25.23
CA LEU A 331 -14.04 4.59 -25.10
C LEU A 331 -13.68 4.57 -23.60
N TYR A 332 -13.34 3.40 -23.07
CA TYR A 332 -12.81 3.22 -21.72
C TYR A 332 -11.30 3.43 -21.72
N ALA A 333 -10.77 4.07 -20.68
CA ALA A 333 -9.35 4.36 -20.50
C ALA A 333 -8.88 4.01 -19.09
N THR A 334 -7.65 3.50 -18.99
CA THR A 334 -7.00 3.17 -17.71
C THR A 334 -5.50 3.44 -17.76
N GLY A 335 -4.87 3.60 -16.59
CA GLY A 335 -3.47 3.98 -16.43
C GLY A 335 -3.26 4.92 -15.23
N CYS A 336 -2.14 5.63 -15.18
CA CYS A 336 -1.83 6.53 -14.07
C CYS A 336 -2.24 7.97 -14.37
N PHE A 337 -3.44 8.33 -13.95
CA PHE A 337 -3.97 9.69 -13.94
C PHE A 337 -4.84 9.92 -12.69
N SER A 338 -5.00 11.18 -12.30
CA SER A 338 -5.86 11.65 -11.21
C SER A 338 -6.93 12.67 -11.64
N PHE A 339 -6.86 13.21 -12.86
CA PHE A 339 -7.80 14.18 -13.43
C PHE A 339 -8.10 13.90 -14.90
N LEU A 340 -9.31 14.25 -15.35
CA LEU A 340 -9.79 14.21 -16.73
C LEU A 340 -10.15 15.63 -17.19
N GLY A 341 -9.92 15.93 -18.47
CA GLY A 341 -10.33 17.19 -19.10
C GLY A 341 -9.45 18.41 -18.82
N GLY A 342 -8.54 18.32 -17.85
CA GLY A 342 -7.57 19.36 -17.51
C GLY A 342 -6.55 18.89 -16.46
N GLY A 343 -5.61 19.76 -16.12
CA GLY A 343 -4.67 19.55 -15.01
C GLY A 343 -5.26 19.90 -13.64
N ALA A 344 -4.55 19.60 -12.55
CA ALA A 344 -5.02 19.85 -11.18
C ALA A 344 -5.34 21.33 -10.83
N LEU A 345 -4.94 22.28 -11.67
CA LEU A 345 -5.22 23.72 -11.51
C LEU A 345 -6.42 24.20 -12.34
N ASP A 346 -6.99 23.36 -13.20
CA ASP A 346 -8.13 23.70 -14.04
C ASP A 346 -9.44 23.55 -13.23
N PRO A 347 -10.27 24.60 -13.10
CA PRO A 347 -11.50 24.56 -12.31
C PRO A 347 -12.59 23.66 -12.92
N ASP A 348 -12.48 23.29 -14.20
CA ASP A 348 -13.43 22.40 -14.89
C ASP A 348 -12.90 20.95 -14.99
N ALA A 349 -11.70 20.64 -14.47
CA ALA A 349 -11.15 19.28 -14.46
C ALA A 349 -11.90 18.34 -13.50
N ILE A 350 -12.12 17.10 -13.96
CA ILE A 350 -12.87 16.08 -13.23
C ILE A 350 -11.91 15.14 -12.50
N PRO A 351 -11.95 15.01 -11.16
CA PRO A 351 -11.14 14.03 -10.45
C PRO A 351 -11.47 12.59 -10.87
N SER A 352 -10.45 11.83 -11.26
CA SER A 352 -10.56 10.40 -11.61
C SER A 352 -9.22 9.71 -11.42
N ARG A 353 -9.18 8.75 -10.49
CA ARG A 353 -8.03 7.87 -10.24
C ARG A 353 -8.12 6.65 -11.16
N ALA A 354 -7.35 6.68 -12.23
CA ALA A 354 -6.99 5.53 -13.07
C ALA A 354 -8.09 4.81 -13.88
N PHE A 355 -9.37 5.19 -13.78
CA PHE A 355 -10.46 4.56 -14.55
C PHE A 355 -11.51 5.56 -15.02
N ALA A 356 -11.65 5.72 -16.33
CA ALA A 356 -12.59 6.66 -16.95
C ALA A 356 -13.24 6.10 -18.23
N ARG A 357 -14.31 6.74 -18.70
CA ARG A 357 -14.85 6.54 -20.05
C ARG A 357 -15.20 7.86 -20.74
N TRP A 358 -15.03 7.90 -22.06
CA TRP A 358 -15.41 9.00 -22.94
C TRP A 358 -16.62 8.61 -23.79
N SER A 359 -17.65 9.47 -23.80
CA SER A 359 -18.93 9.23 -24.50
C SER A 359 -18.96 9.66 -25.97
N GLY A 360 -17.82 10.14 -26.49
CA GLY A 360 -17.75 10.90 -27.74
C GLY A 360 -17.81 12.42 -27.53
N THR A 361 -18.35 12.90 -26.40
CA THR A 361 -18.47 14.34 -26.10
C THR A 361 -18.12 14.77 -24.68
N GLU A 362 -18.15 13.88 -23.70
CA GLU A 362 -17.85 14.19 -22.29
C GLU A 362 -17.11 13.04 -21.58
N TRP A 363 -16.30 13.40 -20.59
CA TRP A 363 -15.57 12.48 -19.72
C TRP A 363 -16.42 12.08 -18.52
N GLU A 364 -16.56 10.78 -18.29
CA GLU A 364 -17.19 10.21 -17.10
C GLU A 364 -16.12 9.47 -16.26
N PRO A 365 -15.90 9.86 -14.98
CA PRO A 365 -15.04 9.10 -14.08
C PRO A 365 -15.73 7.79 -13.67
N LEU A 366 -14.98 6.70 -13.56
CA LEU A 366 -15.49 5.40 -13.11
C LEU A 366 -15.05 5.04 -11.70
N ASP A 367 -14.10 5.76 -11.12
CA ASP A 367 -13.74 5.73 -9.71
C ASP A 367 -14.46 6.83 -8.89
N ASP A 368 -14.11 7.01 -7.62
CA ASP A 368 -14.75 8.00 -6.73
C ASP A 368 -13.87 9.23 -6.41
N GLY A 369 -12.79 9.45 -7.19
CA GLY A 369 -11.88 10.60 -7.13
C GLY A 369 -10.95 10.65 -5.91
N SER A 370 -11.24 9.85 -4.89
CA SER A 370 -10.70 10.02 -3.54
C SER A 370 -9.21 9.70 -3.40
N GLU A 371 -8.60 10.26 -2.35
CA GLU A 371 -7.24 9.91 -1.96
C GLU A 371 -7.18 8.47 -1.42
N GLY A 372 -6.13 7.74 -1.80
CA GLY A 372 -6.08 6.28 -1.70
C GLY A 372 -6.82 5.53 -2.81
N GLY A 373 -7.47 6.24 -3.73
CA GLY A 373 -8.13 5.63 -4.88
C GLY A 373 -7.16 4.99 -5.89
N VAL A 374 -7.20 3.66 -5.96
CA VAL A 374 -6.90 2.76 -7.09
C VAL A 374 -5.47 2.76 -7.69
N GLY A 375 -4.80 3.89 -7.82
CA GLY A 375 -3.38 3.96 -8.18
C GLY A 375 -2.49 3.71 -6.96
N THR A 376 -1.69 2.65 -6.99
CA THR A 376 -0.57 2.33 -6.07
C THR A 376 -0.85 2.57 -4.57
N VAL A 377 -1.31 1.52 -3.87
CA VAL A 377 -1.30 1.42 -2.38
C VAL A 377 -0.51 0.20 -1.86
N TRP A 378 0.41 -0.29 -2.70
CA TRP A 378 1.43 -1.32 -2.36
C TRP A 378 2.86 -0.78 -2.50
N PHE A 379 3.00 0.32 -3.23
CA PHE A 379 4.07 1.29 -3.10
C PHE A 379 3.41 2.64 -2.79
N THR A 380 4.22 3.65 -2.49
CA THR A 380 3.77 5.05 -2.39
C THR A 380 2.98 5.49 -3.63
N PRO A 381 2.19 6.58 -3.57
CA PRO A 381 1.65 7.22 -4.77
C PRO A 381 2.81 7.73 -5.64
N SER A 382 3.31 6.89 -6.55
CA SER A 382 4.33 7.25 -7.52
C SER A 382 3.80 8.36 -8.43
N VAL A 383 4.61 9.39 -8.64
CA VAL A 383 4.20 10.60 -9.36
C VAL A 383 4.42 10.41 -10.86
N CYS A 384 3.72 9.42 -11.43
CA CYS A 384 3.89 8.97 -12.82
C CYS A 384 4.00 10.16 -13.79
N GLY A 385 5.08 10.18 -14.59
CA GLY A 385 5.35 11.25 -15.55
C GLY A 385 6.40 12.27 -15.10
N ASP A 386 6.88 12.21 -13.85
CA ASP A 386 8.07 12.95 -13.40
C ASP A 386 9.37 12.43 -14.07
N GLU A 387 9.51 11.12 -14.28
CA GLU A 387 10.51 10.53 -15.18
C GLU A 387 10.19 10.71 -16.69
N GLY A 388 9.14 11.46 -17.03
CA GLY A 388 8.70 11.72 -18.41
C GLY A 388 7.93 10.55 -19.04
N PRO A 389 7.79 10.51 -20.38
CA PRO A 389 6.85 9.59 -21.07
C PRO A 389 7.21 8.09 -20.98
N PHE A 390 8.35 7.75 -20.37
CA PHE A 390 8.81 6.38 -20.17
C PHE A 390 8.50 5.80 -18.78
N ALA A 391 7.92 6.60 -17.85
CA ALA A 391 7.59 6.23 -16.46
C ALA A 391 6.47 5.19 -16.28
N ILE A 392 6.23 4.31 -17.27
CA ILE A 392 5.22 3.24 -17.17
C ILE A 392 5.61 2.15 -16.15
N TRP A 393 6.83 2.19 -15.62
CA TRP A 393 7.28 1.29 -14.55
C TRP A 393 6.57 1.55 -13.21
N ASP A 394 6.12 2.78 -12.97
CA ASP A 394 5.33 3.18 -11.78
C ASP A 394 3.84 2.81 -11.86
N SER A 395 3.36 2.50 -13.06
CA SER A 395 1.94 2.33 -13.37
C SER A 395 1.60 0.92 -13.85
N GLU A 396 2.39 -0.07 -13.40
CA GLU A 396 2.43 -1.47 -13.88
C GLU A 396 1.09 -2.05 -14.36
N TYR A 397 0.86 -1.88 -15.67
CA TYR A 397 -0.01 -2.70 -16.52
C TYR A 397 -1.47 -2.81 -16.05
N GLN A 398 -2.15 -1.69 -15.84
CA GLN A 398 -3.60 -1.71 -15.87
C GLN A 398 -4.10 -2.05 -17.29
N ARG A 399 -5.05 -2.97 -17.41
CA ARG A 399 -5.61 -3.51 -18.65
C ARG A 399 -7.12 -3.63 -18.64
N LEU A 400 -7.72 -3.54 -19.82
CA LEU A 400 -9.17 -3.61 -20.04
C LEU A 400 -9.51 -4.75 -21.03
N PHE A 401 -10.62 -5.45 -20.80
CA PHE A 401 -11.07 -6.51 -21.72
C PHE A 401 -12.60 -6.65 -21.74
N VAL A 402 -13.24 -6.79 -22.92
CA VAL A 402 -14.69 -7.07 -23.00
C VAL A 402 -14.96 -8.57 -22.87
N HIS A 403 -15.76 -8.97 -21.89
CA HIS A 403 -16.26 -10.35 -21.77
C HIS A 403 -17.68 -10.37 -21.18
N ASP A 404 -18.55 -11.25 -21.68
CA ASP A 404 -19.97 -11.36 -21.28
C ASP A 404 -20.73 -10.00 -21.22
N GLY A 405 -20.37 -9.07 -22.10
CA GLY A 405 -20.95 -7.72 -22.19
C GLY A 405 -20.44 -6.72 -21.14
N LYS A 406 -19.44 -7.09 -20.34
CA LYS A 406 -18.83 -6.26 -19.28
C LYS A 406 -17.43 -5.82 -19.68
N VAL A 407 -16.98 -4.69 -19.14
CA VAL A 407 -15.56 -4.31 -19.16
C VAL A 407 -14.89 -4.89 -17.94
N HIS A 408 -14.06 -5.91 -18.13
CA HIS A 408 -13.15 -6.41 -17.11
C HIS A 408 -11.93 -5.48 -17.04
N ALA A 409 -11.47 -5.20 -15.82
CA ALA A 409 -10.22 -4.49 -15.57
C ALA A 409 -9.28 -5.38 -14.76
N GLY A 410 -7.99 -5.32 -15.07
CA GLY A 410 -6.89 -6.00 -14.38
C GLY A 410 -5.74 -5.04 -14.15
N GLY A 411 -4.88 -5.33 -13.17
CA GLY A 411 -3.71 -4.50 -12.84
C GLY A 411 -3.30 -4.66 -11.38
N ALA A 412 -2.60 -3.68 -10.82
CA ALA A 412 -2.17 -3.66 -9.41
C ALA A 412 -3.02 -2.68 -8.57
N PHE A 413 -4.22 -3.09 -8.15
CA PHE A 413 -5.16 -2.23 -7.40
C PHE A 413 -5.90 -2.95 -6.25
N PRO A 414 -6.39 -2.22 -5.23
CA PRO A 414 -7.09 -2.79 -4.06
C PRO A 414 -8.63 -2.94 -4.23
N GLY A 415 -9.20 -2.25 -5.22
CA GLY A 415 -10.64 -2.07 -5.44
C GLY A 415 -10.92 -0.72 -6.11
N VAL A 416 -12.14 -0.51 -6.61
CA VAL A 416 -12.53 0.68 -7.41
C VAL A 416 -13.88 1.22 -6.93
N ALA A 417 -14.04 2.55 -6.82
CA ALA A 417 -15.31 3.23 -6.46
C ALA A 417 -16.03 2.66 -5.21
N GLY A 418 -15.28 2.28 -4.16
CA GLY A 418 -15.84 1.67 -2.96
C GLY A 418 -16.24 0.18 -3.09
N VAL A 419 -15.90 -0.47 -4.21
CA VAL A 419 -16.03 -1.92 -4.42
C VAL A 419 -14.66 -2.60 -4.22
N ALA A 420 -14.53 -3.36 -3.13
CA ALA A 420 -13.33 -4.13 -2.83
C ALA A 420 -13.14 -5.27 -3.84
N SER A 421 -12.05 -5.24 -4.61
CA SER A 421 -11.66 -6.31 -5.53
C SER A 421 -10.20 -6.13 -5.92
N GLN A 422 -9.33 -7.02 -5.46
CA GLN A 422 -7.88 -6.92 -5.68
C GLN A 422 -7.49 -7.41 -7.07
N SER A 423 -6.75 -6.58 -7.79
CA SER A 423 -6.04 -6.85 -9.06
C SER A 423 -6.88 -7.31 -10.26
N VAL A 424 -8.17 -7.61 -10.07
CA VAL A 424 -9.16 -7.84 -11.12
C VAL A 424 -10.55 -7.43 -10.63
N ILE A 425 -11.34 -6.82 -11.51
CA ILE A 425 -12.71 -6.34 -11.24
C ILE A 425 -13.49 -6.29 -12.57
N ALA A 426 -14.82 -6.11 -12.56
CA ALA A 426 -15.62 -5.96 -13.78
C ALA A 426 -16.68 -4.88 -13.67
N PHE A 427 -16.92 -4.12 -14.73
CA PHE A 427 -17.94 -3.07 -14.83
C PHE A 427 -19.11 -3.55 -15.69
N ASP A 428 -20.34 -3.45 -15.17
CA ASP A 428 -21.56 -3.96 -15.83
C ASP A 428 -22.27 -2.93 -16.73
N GLY A 429 -21.68 -1.74 -16.91
CA GLY A 429 -22.25 -0.61 -17.65
C GLY A 429 -22.80 0.49 -16.73
N GLU A 430 -23.26 0.11 -15.54
CA GLU A 430 -23.78 1.01 -14.50
C GLU A 430 -22.87 1.09 -13.27
N ARG A 431 -22.15 0.00 -12.92
CA ARG A 431 -21.34 -0.10 -11.68
C ARG A 431 -20.24 -1.15 -11.77
N TRP A 432 -19.31 -1.09 -10.82
CA TRP A 432 -18.35 -2.16 -10.58
C TRP A 432 -18.96 -3.35 -9.82
N LEU A 433 -18.46 -4.54 -10.16
CA LEU A 433 -18.75 -5.83 -9.57
C LEU A 433 -17.43 -6.44 -9.10
N PRO A 434 -17.34 -6.91 -7.84
CA PRO A 434 -16.13 -7.57 -7.36
C PRO A 434 -15.96 -8.93 -8.05
N ALA A 435 -14.72 -9.33 -8.25
CA ALA A 435 -14.38 -10.57 -8.97
C ALA A 435 -14.72 -11.85 -8.17
N THR A 436 -14.85 -11.74 -6.84
CA THR A 436 -15.33 -12.80 -5.92
C THR A 436 -15.95 -12.17 -4.66
N SER A 437 -16.40 -12.99 -3.71
CA SER A 437 -16.84 -12.53 -2.39
C SER A 437 -15.65 -12.07 -1.53
N ALA A 438 -15.79 -10.94 -0.83
CA ALA A 438 -14.78 -10.48 0.12
C ALA A 438 -14.68 -11.41 1.36
N GLY A 439 -13.46 -11.65 1.83
CA GLY A 439 -13.18 -12.27 3.13
C GLY A 439 -13.05 -11.24 4.25
N ALA A 440 -12.36 -11.62 5.33
CA ALA A 440 -12.18 -10.76 6.51
C ALA A 440 -10.89 -9.92 6.48
N GLY A 441 -10.20 -9.83 5.35
CA GLY A 441 -8.97 -9.03 5.17
C GLY A 441 -9.21 -7.51 5.04
N VAL A 442 -8.13 -6.80 4.73
CA VAL A 442 -8.09 -5.34 4.55
C VAL A 442 -7.38 -5.00 3.23
N SER A 443 -7.95 -4.11 2.42
CA SER A 443 -7.41 -3.73 1.12
C SER A 443 -6.61 -2.42 1.19
N GLY A 444 -5.28 -2.54 1.18
CA GLY A 444 -4.31 -1.44 1.31
C GLY A 444 -3.34 -1.68 2.46
N GLU A 445 -2.25 -0.91 2.54
CA GLU A 445 -1.24 -1.07 3.60
C GLU A 445 -1.77 -0.62 4.97
N VAL A 446 -1.67 -1.51 5.97
CA VAL A 446 -1.87 -1.19 7.39
C VAL A 446 -0.57 -0.63 7.97
N GLY A 447 -0.42 0.69 7.89
CA GLY A 447 0.74 1.44 8.36
C GLY A 447 0.89 1.50 9.88
N ASP A 448 -0.19 1.34 10.64
CA ASP A 448 -0.17 1.33 12.10
C ASP A 448 -1.29 0.48 12.73
N LEU A 449 -1.03 -0.06 13.93
CA LEU A 449 -1.97 -0.88 14.71
C LEU A 449 -1.97 -0.43 16.18
N SER A 450 -3.16 -0.32 16.75
CA SER A 450 -3.37 0.00 18.17
C SER A 450 -4.38 -0.97 18.78
N VAL A 451 -4.27 -1.24 20.08
CA VAL A 451 -5.21 -2.13 20.80
C VAL A 451 -5.82 -1.37 21.97
N GLY A 452 -7.14 -1.20 21.94
CA GLY A 452 -7.86 -0.23 22.76
C GLY A 452 -9.11 -0.74 23.47
N GLY A 453 -9.74 0.15 24.24
CA GLY A 453 -11.03 -0.07 24.91
C GLY A 453 -10.99 -1.13 26.01
N ALA A 454 -12.14 -1.42 26.62
CA ALA A 454 -12.25 -2.43 27.67
C ALA A 454 -12.12 -3.88 27.14
N ALA A 455 -12.36 -4.09 25.84
CA ALA A 455 -12.36 -5.40 25.19
C ALA A 455 -11.02 -5.78 24.52
N CYS A 456 -9.99 -4.93 24.62
CA CYS A 456 -8.72 -5.12 23.90
C CYS A 456 -8.94 -5.26 22.38
N THR A 457 -9.70 -4.34 21.80
CA THR A 457 -10.04 -4.38 20.37
C THR A 457 -8.88 -3.83 19.51
N PRO A 458 -8.46 -4.54 18.45
CA PRO A 458 -7.57 -3.99 17.42
C PRO A 458 -8.22 -2.86 16.60
N TYR A 459 -7.43 -1.82 16.35
CA TYR A 459 -7.68 -0.74 15.42
C TYR A 459 -6.49 -0.63 14.46
N ALA A 460 -6.78 -0.45 13.18
CA ALA A 460 -5.81 -0.31 12.09
C ALA A 460 -5.93 1.07 11.45
N LEU A 461 -4.79 1.64 11.05
CA LEU A 461 -4.70 2.86 10.24
C LEU A 461 -3.74 2.62 9.07
N GLY A 462 -3.99 3.28 7.94
CA GLY A 462 -3.09 3.34 6.80
C GLY A 462 -3.81 3.74 5.52
N GLY A 463 -3.30 3.32 4.37
CA GLY A 463 -3.92 3.51 3.05
C GLY A 463 -5.13 2.60 2.82
N LEU A 464 -6.00 2.46 3.82
CA LEU A 464 -7.05 1.45 3.85
C LEU A 464 -8.23 1.89 2.98
N THR A 465 -8.37 1.28 1.81
CA THR A 465 -9.51 1.55 0.91
C THR A 465 -10.76 0.82 1.37
N HIS A 466 -10.60 -0.43 1.83
CA HIS A 466 -11.70 -1.32 2.23
C HIS A 466 -11.28 -2.22 3.39
N ALA A 467 -12.23 -2.60 4.24
CA ALA A 467 -12.04 -3.61 5.28
C ALA A 467 -13.33 -4.40 5.48
N GLY A 468 -13.25 -5.73 5.56
CA GLY A 468 -14.45 -6.59 5.60
C GLY A 468 -15.39 -6.38 4.40
N GLY A 469 -14.83 -6.05 3.22
CA GLY A 469 -15.58 -5.74 1.99
C GLY A 469 -16.28 -4.37 1.97
N SER A 470 -16.16 -3.54 3.02
CA SER A 470 -16.77 -2.20 3.09
C SER A 470 -15.72 -1.10 2.95
N ARG A 471 -16.04 0.00 2.25
CA ARG A 471 -15.15 1.18 2.09
C ARG A 471 -14.77 1.79 3.44
N VAL A 472 -13.52 2.22 3.60
CA VAL A 472 -12.98 2.84 4.83
C VAL A 472 -12.58 4.30 4.55
N PRO A 473 -13.50 5.27 4.65
CA PRO A 473 -13.23 6.65 4.21
C PRO A 473 -12.23 7.41 5.09
N SER A 474 -12.00 6.98 6.33
CA SER A 474 -11.06 7.58 7.28
C SER A 474 -9.63 7.03 7.19
N GLY A 475 -9.40 5.98 6.42
CA GLY A 475 -8.22 5.11 6.57
C GLY A 475 -8.17 4.32 7.89
N VAL A 476 -9.19 4.44 8.77
CA VAL A 476 -9.22 3.78 10.09
C VAL A 476 -10.27 2.66 10.16
N ALA A 477 -9.86 1.47 10.58
CA ALA A 477 -10.74 0.32 10.77
C ALA A 477 -10.63 -0.27 12.20
N ARG A 478 -11.72 -0.89 12.68
CA ARG A 478 -11.84 -1.59 13.98
C ARG A 478 -12.18 -3.07 13.75
N PHE A 479 -11.53 -3.99 14.45
CA PHE A 479 -11.89 -5.41 14.41
C PHE A 479 -12.89 -5.80 15.51
N ASP A 480 -14.12 -6.19 15.14
CA ASP A 480 -15.16 -6.66 16.07
C ASP A 480 -15.93 -7.82 15.43
N GLY A 481 -15.35 -9.03 15.54
CA GLY A 481 -15.76 -10.22 14.79
C GLY A 481 -15.43 -10.18 13.29
N GLY A 482 -14.86 -9.08 12.83
CA GLY A 482 -14.54 -8.71 11.45
C GLY A 482 -14.26 -7.19 11.40
N TRP A 483 -13.52 -6.72 10.39
CA TRP A 483 -13.19 -5.30 10.29
C TRP A 483 -14.38 -4.43 9.87
N LYS A 484 -14.45 -3.22 10.45
CA LYS A 484 -15.48 -2.21 10.23
C LYS A 484 -14.82 -0.84 10.15
N ALA A 485 -15.24 0.02 9.22
CA ALA A 485 -14.73 1.39 9.13
C ALA A 485 -15.06 2.20 10.40
N VAL A 486 -14.15 3.09 10.81
CA VAL A 486 -14.32 4.00 11.95
C VAL A 486 -14.49 5.42 11.43
N GLY A 487 -15.69 5.97 11.59
CA GLY A 487 -16.00 7.36 11.28
C GLY A 487 -16.23 7.68 9.79
N THR A 488 -16.39 8.98 9.53
CA THR A 488 -16.47 9.56 8.17
C THR A 488 -15.07 9.72 7.57
N ALA A 489 -14.99 10.27 6.36
CA ALA A 489 -13.73 10.81 5.85
C ALA A 489 -13.06 11.75 6.85
N LEU A 490 -11.72 11.80 6.81
CA LEU A 490 -10.94 12.83 7.49
C LEU A 490 -11.18 14.19 6.80
N PRO A 491 -10.96 15.33 7.50
CA PRO A 491 -10.99 16.66 6.87
C PRO A 491 -9.97 16.80 5.73
N ASP A 492 -10.31 17.59 4.71
CA ASP A 492 -9.46 17.85 3.55
C ASP A 492 -8.15 18.57 3.93
N GLY A 493 -7.09 18.38 3.12
CA GLY A 493 -5.77 18.98 3.32
C GLY A 493 -4.88 18.29 4.35
N LEU A 494 -5.32 17.15 4.89
CA LEU A 494 -4.51 16.31 5.79
C LEU A 494 -3.70 15.29 5.00
N PHE A 495 -2.44 15.12 5.39
CA PHE A 495 -1.55 14.09 4.84
C PHE A 495 -0.70 13.49 5.97
N ASN A 496 0.15 12.51 5.66
CA ASN A 496 1.04 11.87 6.63
C ASN A 496 0.30 11.40 7.90
N CYS A 497 -0.90 10.82 7.74
CA CYS A 497 -1.68 10.25 8.84
C CYS A 497 -1.08 8.91 9.30
N VAL A 498 -0.03 9.00 10.11
CA VAL A 498 0.90 7.89 10.39
C VAL A 498 0.64 7.11 11.67
N ARG A 499 -0.24 7.57 12.58
CA ARG A 499 -0.50 6.88 13.87
C ARG A 499 -1.94 6.88 14.31
N VAL A 500 -2.37 5.76 14.89
CA VAL A 500 -3.63 5.62 15.61
C VAL A 500 -3.38 5.25 17.08
N ALA A 501 -4.03 5.95 18.00
CA ALA A 501 -3.99 5.63 19.42
C ALA A 501 -5.41 5.43 19.94
N VAL A 502 -5.65 4.34 20.70
CA VAL A 502 -6.95 4.08 21.32
C VAL A 502 -6.78 3.77 22.80
N ASP A 503 -7.46 4.54 23.65
CA ASP A 503 -7.29 4.44 25.09
C ASP A 503 -8.25 3.46 25.78
N LYS A 504 -8.18 3.42 27.12
CA LYS A 504 -8.98 2.52 27.98
C LYS A 504 -10.48 2.87 27.97
N GLU A 505 -10.85 4.11 27.64
CA GLU A 505 -12.22 4.57 27.43
C GLU A 505 -12.70 4.34 25.98
N GLU A 506 -11.86 3.79 25.11
CA GLU A 506 -12.10 3.56 23.67
C GLU A 506 -12.24 4.86 22.85
N ARG A 507 -11.62 5.97 23.31
CA ARG A 507 -11.47 7.18 22.49
C ARG A 507 -10.39 6.92 21.45
N VAL A 508 -10.72 7.13 20.17
CA VAL A 508 -9.84 6.90 19.02
C VAL A 508 -9.22 8.23 18.57
N PHE A 509 -7.89 8.28 18.53
CA PHE A 509 -7.10 9.41 18.07
C PHE A 509 -6.31 9.05 16.81
N VAL A 510 -6.15 10.01 15.90
CA VAL A 510 -5.30 9.89 14.69
C VAL A 510 -4.33 11.06 14.64
N GLY A 511 -3.05 10.78 14.40
CA GLY A 511 -2.00 11.77 14.18
C GLY A 511 -1.65 11.91 12.70
N CYS A 512 -1.71 13.14 12.19
CA CYS A 512 -1.45 13.55 10.80
C CYS A 512 -0.57 14.80 10.74
N SER A 513 -0.25 15.24 9.52
CA SER A 513 0.20 16.59 9.20
C SER A 513 -0.87 17.36 8.39
N ILE A 514 -0.73 18.68 8.30
CA ILE A 514 -1.50 19.60 7.45
C ILE A 514 -0.54 20.61 6.81
N ASP A 515 -0.86 21.14 5.64
CA ASP A 515 -0.07 22.22 5.04
C ASP A 515 -0.09 23.50 5.89
N GLY A 516 1.07 24.15 6.02
CA GLY A 516 1.28 25.41 6.73
C GLY A 516 1.97 26.46 5.86
N GLU A 517 2.24 27.65 6.42
CA GLU A 517 2.97 28.72 5.71
C GLU A 517 4.48 28.41 5.61
N GLY A 518 4.83 27.48 4.71
CA GLY A 518 6.21 27.13 4.34
C GLY A 518 6.74 25.84 4.97
N GLU A 519 6.22 25.44 6.13
CA GLU A 519 6.52 24.16 6.81
C GLU A 519 5.20 23.45 7.16
N PRO A 520 5.16 22.10 7.13
CA PRO A 520 3.95 21.34 7.42
C PRO A 520 3.71 21.21 8.94
N LEU A 521 2.46 21.37 9.38
CA LEU A 521 2.11 21.41 10.80
C LEU A 521 1.54 20.07 11.29
N ALA A 522 1.84 19.70 12.53
CA ALA A 522 1.28 18.53 13.20
C ALA A 522 -0.22 18.72 13.47
N ARG A 523 -0.99 17.63 13.36
CA ARG A 523 -2.43 17.63 13.63
C ARG A 523 -2.85 16.34 14.32
N VAL A 524 -3.58 16.46 15.44
CA VAL A 524 -4.23 15.32 16.09
C VAL A 524 -5.74 15.50 16.00
N LEU A 525 -6.43 14.42 15.62
CA LEU A 525 -7.89 14.32 15.56
C LEU A 525 -8.40 13.26 16.53
N ARG A 526 -9.63 13.41 17.00
CA ARG A 526 -10.38 12.41 17.78
C ARG A 526 -11.73 12.17 17.13
N TRP A 527 -12.15 10.90 17.04
CA TRP A 527 -13.51 10.57 16.62
C TRP A 527 -14.51 10.83 17.76
N SER A 528 -15.51 11.68 17.54
CA SER A 528 -16.52 12.02 18.56
C SER A 528 -17.78 11.18 18.54
N GLY A 529 -17.87 10.22 17.61
CA GLY A 529 -19.10 9.50 17.30
C GLY A 529 -19.91 10.12 16.15
N ALA A 530 -19.60 11.36 15.76
CA ALA A 530 -20.27 12.06 14.65
C ALA A 530 -19.30 12.70 13.64
N ALA A 531 -18.14 13.20 14.10
CA ALA A 531 -17.11 13.80 13.26
C ALA A 531 -15.70 13.51 13.79
N TRP A 532 -14.70 13.77 12.95
CA TRP A 532 -13.30 13.87 13.38
C TRP A 532 -13.03 15.31 13.85
N GLU A 533 -12.81 15.48 15.16
CA GLU A 533 -12.60 16.76 15.80
C GLU A 533 -11.11 16.98 16.11
N PRO A 534 -10.51 18.15 15.82
CA PRO A 534 -9.18 18.48 16.29
C PRO A 534 -9.06 18.38 17.82
N VAL A 535 -7.94 17.85 18.29
CA VAL A 535 -7.59 17.82 19.72
C VAL A 535 -6.36 18.69 19.94
N GLY A 536 -6.49 19.67 20.83
CA GLY A 536 -5.48 20.71 21.01
C GLY A 536 -5.34 21.64 19.81
N GLU A 537 -4.52 22.68 20.01
CA GLU A 537 -4.08 23.59 18.96
C GLU A 537 -2.55 23.46 18.77
N PRO A 538 -2.06 22.37 18.13
CA PRO A 538 -0.63 22.15 17.86
C PRO A 538 -0.07 23.06 16.74
N HIS A 539 -0.65 24.24 16.50
CA HIS A 539 -0.45 25.05 15.29
C HIS A 539 0.96 25.64 15.10
N GLU A 540 1.87 25.48 16.08
CA GLU A 540 3.29 25.87 15.98
C GLU A 540 4.24 24.65 15.92
N LEU A 541 3.72 23.42 16.01
CA LEU A 541 4.52 22.19 15.97
C LEU A 541 4.63 21.66 14.53
N VAL A 542 5.86 21.56 14.02
CA VAL A 542 6.14 21.15 12.63
C VAL A 542 6.24 19.63 12.50
N MET A 543 5.45 19.04 11.61
CA MET A 543 5.38 17.63 11.18
C MET A 543 5.30 16.57 12.29
N LEU A 544 4.20 15.81 12.36
CA LEU A 544 4.05 14.67 13.29
C LEU A 544 4.70 13.40 12.74
N HIS A 545 5.55 12.73 13.54
CA HIS A 545 6.19 11.45 13.16
C HIS A 545 5.71 10.25 13.99
N ASP A 546 5.42 10.45 15.28
CA ASP A 546 4.97 9.38 16.17
C ASP A 546 4.07 9.89 17.30
N MET A 547 3.22 9.01 17.82
CA MET A 547 2.16 9.32 18.79
C MET A 547 1.86 8.09 19.63
N ALA A 548 1.88 8.24 20.97
CA ALA A 548 1.61 7.13 21.88
C ALA A 548 0.87 7.60 23.15
N LEU A 549 0.21 6.66 23.82
CA LEU A 549 -0.37 6.85 25.15
C LEU A 549 0.63 6.40 26.22
N ASP A 550 0.84 7.22 27.24
CA ASP A 550 1.59 6.81 28.42
C ASP A 550 0.77 5.88 29.35
N PRO A 551 1.38 5.25 30.38
CA PRO A 551 0.64 4.35 31.26
C PRO A 551 -0.48 4.96 32.11
N ALA A 552 -0.57 6.30 32.25
CA ALA A 552 -1.76 6.94 32.84
C ALA A 552 -2.90 7.10 31.82
N GLY A 553 -2.58 7.00 30.52
CA GLY A 553 -3.47 7.23 29.39
C GLY A 553 -3.44 8.67 28.86
N ARG A 554 -2.35 9.41 29.08
CA ARG A 554 -2.15 10.74 28.46
C ARG A 554 -1.51 10.57 27.09
N LEU A 555 -1.93 11.39 26.12
CA LEU A 555 -1.42 11.35 24.76
C LEU A 555 -0.14 12.17 24.64
N TRP A 556 0.88 11.59 24.01
CA TRP A 556 2.14 12.25 23.68
C TRP A 556 2.40 12.14 22.19
N ILE A 557 3.06 13.16 21.64
CA ILE A 557 3.41 13.28 20.22
C ILE A 557 4.86 13.75 20.08
N VAL A 558 5.52 13.31 19.02
CA VAL A 558 6.86 13.76 18.62
C VAL A 558 6.91 14.01 17.11
N GLY A 559 7.86 14.85 16.69
CA GLY A 559 7.91 15.31 15.31
C GLY A 559 9.16 16.11 14.96
N GLY A 560 9.06 16.87 13.85
CA GLY A 560 10.09 17.80 13.38
C GLY A 560 10.44 17.71 11.89
N THR A 561 11.14 18.73 11.39
CA THR A 561 11.81 18.74 10.06
C THR A 561 13.31 19.05 10.22
N GLU A 562 13.72 20.33 10.30
CA GLU A 562 15.11 20.68 10.65
C GLU A 562 15.43 20.48 12.14
N LYS A 563 14.40 20.52 13.00
CA LYS A 563 14.50 20.35 14.46
C LYS A 563 13.40 19.45 14.97
N GLY A 564 13.68 18.71 16.03
CA GLY A 564 12.74 17.80 16.66
C GLY A 564 12.12 18.36 17.94
N TRP A 565 10.98 17.80 18.32
CA TRP A 565 10.24 18.21 19.51
C TRP A 565 9.47 17.04 20.14
N VAL A 566 9.10 17.22 21.41
CA VAL A 566 8.30 16.30 22.21
C VAL A 566 7.22 17.11 22.92
N ALA A 567 5.95 16.73 22.75
CA ALA A 567 4.82 17.41 23.38
C ALA A 567 3.79 16.42 23.96
N ARG A 568 3.05 16.86 24.99
CA ARG A 568 2.02 16.08 25.70
C ARG A 568 0.69 16.82 25.67
N LEU A 569 -0.41 16.09 25.48
CA LEU A 569 -1.75 16.61 25.68
C LEU A 569 -2.04 16.74 27.19
N ASP A 570 -2.14 17.97 27.67
CA ASP A 570 -2.64 18.31 29.00
C ASP A 570 -4.04 18.93 28.86
N ASP A 571 -5.04 18.37 29.56
CA ASP A 571 -6.45 18.71 29.38
C ASP A 571 -6.88 18.68 27.88
N ASP A 572 -7.08 19.84 27.26
CA ASP A 572 -7.42 20.01 25.83
C ASP A 572 -6.35 20.83 25.05
N HIS A 573 -5.09 20.88 25.50
CA HIS A 573 -3.99 21.58 24.79
C HIS A 573 -2.66 20.82 24.81
N PHE A 574 -1.81 21.03 23.79
CA PHE A 574 -0.47 20.42 23.74
C PHE A 574 0.57 21.29 24.45
N THR A 575 1.12 20.79 25.55
CA THR A 575 2.27 21.34 26.24
C THR A 575 3.55 20.82 25.56
N VAL A 576 4.39 21.71 25.06
CA VAL A 576 5.75 21.36 24.62
C VAL A 576 6.59 21.02 25.84
N VAL A 577 7.21 19.83 25.83
CA VAL A 577 8.07 19.32 26.90
C VAL A 577 9.54 19.58 26.58
N GLU A 578 9.91 19.52 25.30
CA GLU A 578 11.24 19.85 24.78
C GLU A 578 11.16 20.16 23.28
N ASP A 579 11.84 21.22 22.84
CA ASP A 579 11.99 21.64 21.42
C ASP A 579 13.47 21.83 21.02
N GLY A 580 14.41 21.53 21.92
CA GLY A 580 15.84 21.69 21.73
C GLY A 580 16.54 20.59 20.94
N PHE A 581 15.84 19.66 20.28
CA PHE A 581 16.50 18.62 19.47
C PHE A 581 17.00 19.23 18.15
N ASP A 582 18.28 19.04 17.83
CA ASP A 582 18.91 19.56 16.60
C ASP A 582 18.67 18.72 15.33
N GLY A 583 17.70 17.81 15.40
CA GLY A 583 17.16 17.03 14.29
C GLY A 583 15.86 16.34 14.69
N MET A 584 15.15 15.74 13.73
CA MET A 584 13.84 15.11 13.92
C MET A 584 13.82 14.02 15.01
N VAL A 585 12.71 13.98 15.76
CA VAL A 585 12.37 12.85 16.66
C VAL A 585 11.33 11.99 15.95
N TYR A 586 11.66 10.72 15.71
CA TYR A 586 10.86 9.78 14.91
C TYR A 586 10.08 8.75 15.72
N ARG A 587 10.49 8.47 16.97
CA ARG A 587 9.87 7.45 17.84
C ARG A 587 9.85 7.87 19.29
N LEU A 588 8.83 7.46 20.04
CA LEU A 588 8.79 7.45 21.50
C LEU A 588 8.40 6.08 22.08
N ALA A 589 8.91 5.75 23.27
CA ALA A 589 8.54 4.53 24.01
C ALA A 589 8.51 4.78 25.53
N PHE A 590 7.50 4.26 26.23
CA PHE A 590 7.30 4.45 27.67
C PHE A 590 7.68 3.23 28.52
N GLY A 591 8.14 3.48 29.74
CA GLY A 591 8.42 2.47 30.75
C GLY A 591 7.19 2.14 31.59
N ARG A 592 6.95 0.84 31.80
CA ARG A 592 5.83 0.28 32.60
C ARG A 592 5.79 0.73 34.08
N THR A 593 6.85 1.36 34.60
CA THR A 593 6.92 1.78 36.00
C THR A 593 7.42 3.22 36.12
N ARG A 594 6.68 4.01 36.90
CA ARG A 594 6.98 5.42 37.19
C ARG A 594 8.26 5.53 38.04
N ALA A 595 9.17 6.42 37.65
CA ALA A 595 10.37 6.72 38.45
C ALA A 595 9.99 7.33 39.81
N LYS A 596 10.68 6.91 40.88
CA LYS A 596 10.26 7.25 42.25
C LYS A 596 10.41 8.74 42.53
N GLY A 597 9.28 9.42 42.72
CA GLY A 597 9.21 10.85 43.04
C GLY A 597 8.97 11.75 41.83
N VAL A 598 8.57 11.18 40.68
CA VAL A 598 8.49 11.87 39.40
C VAL A 598 7.03 12.00 38.91
N SER A 599 6.72 13.10 38.20
CA SER A 599 5.40 13.45 37.67
C SER A 599 4.98 12.64 36.44
N ASP A 600 5.96 12.08 35.72
CA ASP A 600 5.80 11.37 34.46
C ASP A 600 6.46 9.99 34.51
N PHE A 601 6.21 9.17 33.49
CA PHE A 601 6.85 7.86 33.34
C PHE A 601 8.20 8.00 32.62
N PRO A 602 9.17 7.10 32.85
CA PRO A 602 10.38 7.02 32.05
C PRO A 602 10.02 6.89 30.57
N MET A 603 10.71 7.63 29.72
CA MET A 603 10.49 7.63 28.28
C MET A 603 11.82 7.57 27.55
N VAL A 604 11.84 6.94 26.39
CA VAL A 604 12.95 7.00 25.44
C VAL A 604 12.41 7.60 24.15
N VAL A 605 13.17 8.49 23.53
CA VAL A 605 12.89 8.99 22.18
C VAL A 605 14.09 8.78 21.28
N ALA A 606 13.85 8.58 19.98
CA ALA A 606 14.90 8.32 19.01
C ALA A 606 14.55 8.94 17.64
N GLY A 607 15.55 9.14 16.79
CA GLY A 607 15.40 9.80 15.49
C GLY A 607 16.73 10.08 14.81
N VAL A 608 16.93 11.32 14.37
CA VAL A 608 18.13 11.75 13.61
C VAL A 608 18.98 12.83 14.31
N PHE A 609 18.52 13.35 15.45
CA PHE A 609 19.21 14.38 16.24
C PHE A 609 20.60 13.95 16.75
N GLU A 610 21.50 14.88 16.97
CA GLU A 610 22.82 14.67 17.58
C GLU A 610 22.92 15.25 19.00
N ALA A 611 22.02 16.18 19.37
CA ALA A 611 21.96 16.81 20.68
C ALA A 611 20.52 17.14 21.13
N VAL A 612 20.35 17.30 22.45
CA VAL A 612 19.17 17.92 23.08
C VAL A 612 19.62 19.18 23.83
N GLY A 613 19.23 20.35 23.34
CA GLY A 613 19.64 21.65 23.85
C GLY A 613 21.15 21.87 23.72
N SER A 614 21.89 21.64 24.80
CA SER A 614 23.36 21.69 24.82
C SER A 614 24.02 20.37 25.25
N GLN A 615 23.25 19.27 25.34
CA GLN A 615 23.74 17.94 25.70
C GLN A 615 23.87 17.08 24.44
N PRO A 616 25.06 16.58 24.08
CA PRO A 616 25.20 15.58 23.02
C PRO A 616 24.41 14.31 23.37
N ALA A 617 23.61 13.84 22.43
CA ALA A 617 22.73 12.69 22.57
C ALA A 617 22.45 12.10 21.18
N ARG A 618 23.44 11.42 20.60
CA ARG A 618 23.39 10.89 19.22
C ARG A 618 22.21 9.93 19.03
N ARG A 619 21.15 10.44 18.40
CA ARG A 619 19.98 9.77 17.80
C ARG A 619 19.06 9.03 18.75
N ILE A 620 19.36 9.00 20.05
CA ILE A 620 18.53 8.40 21.10
C ILE A 620 18.79 9.05 22.46
N ALA A 621 17.71 9.39 23.17
CA ALA A 621 17.73 10.05 24.48
C ALA A 621 16.68 9.47 25.44
N HIS A 622 17.01 9.43 26.72
CA HIS A 622 16.13 8.97 27.80
C HIS A 622 15.70 10.16 28.68
N TRP A 623 14.39 10.26 28.91
CA TRP A 623 13.74 11.20 29.82
C TRP A 623 13.42 10.47 31.12
N ASP A 624 14.05 10.90 32.22
CA ASP A 624 13.75 10.35 33.55
C ASP A 624 12.46 10.93 34.18
N GLY A 625 11.79 11.84 33.46
CA GLY A 625 10.64 12.63 33.89
C GLY A 625 10.99 14.02 34.46
N ALA A 626 12.26 14.41 34.46
CA ALA A 626 12.73 15.75 34.81
C ALA A 626 13.92 16.25 33.95
N ALA A 627 14.73 15.37 33.36
CA ALA A 627 15.84 15.70 32.48
C ALA A 627 16.05 14.68 31.36
N TRP A 628 16.50 15.16 30.20
CA TRP A 628 17.00 14.34 29.10
C TRP A 628 18.44 13.90 29.36
N THR A 629 18.75 12.65 29.01
CA THR A 629 20.03 11.97 29.25
C THR A 629 20.42 11.09 28.05
N PRO A 630 21.70 11.09 27.61
CA PRO A 630 22.17 10.27 26.49
C PRO A 630 22.44 8.81 26.90
N LEU A 631 22.23 7.87 25.96
CA LEU A 631 22.45 6.44 26.15
C LEU A 631 23.88 6.05 25.70
N GLY A 632 24.87 6.39 26.53
CA GLY A 632 26.28 6.18 26.20
C GLY A 632 26.72 7.03 25.00
N GLU A 633 27.30 6.38 24.00
CA GLU A 633 27.72 7.02 22.73
C GLU A 633 26.55 7.25 21.75
N GLY A 634 25.32 6.83 22.09
CA GLY A 634 24.15 6.92 21.22
C GLY A 634 24.06 5.79 20.18
N ALA A 635 23.29 6.02 19.10
CA ALA A 635 23.06 5.05 18.02
C ALA A 635 23.93 5.33 16.77
N PRO A 636 24.44 4.31 16.07
CA PRO A 636 25.36 4.49 14.94
C PRO A 636 24.69 5.08 13.69
N ALA A 637 23.39 4.88 13.52
CA ALA A 637 22.57 5.41 12.42
C ALA A 637 21.15 5.80 12.90
N PHE A 638 20.32 6.39 12.03
CA PHE A 638 18.92 6.76 12.28
C PHE A 638 18.11 5.60 12.88
N VAL A 639 17.34 5.86 13.94
CA VAL A 639 16.58 4.83 14.68
C VAL A 639 15.12 4.78 14.21
N GLU A 640 14.74 3.69 13.54
CA GLU A 640 13.37 3.45 13.02
C GLU A 640 12.54 2.53 13.92
N GLY A 641 13.18 1.64 14.67
CA GLY A 641 12.52 0.74 15.62
C GLY A 641 12.97 1.04 17.04
N LEU A 642 12.04 1.20 17.97
CA LEU A 642 12.31 1.49 19.38
C LEU A 642 11.36 0.70 20.28
N ALA A 643 11.89 0.07 21.34
CA ALA A 643 11.09 -0.49 22.43
C ALA A 643 11.81 -0.39 23.77
N LEU A 644 11.07 -0.10 24.84
CA LEU A 644 11.54 -0.14 26.22
C LEU A 644 10.92 -1.36 26.91
N GLY A 645 11.75 -2.36 27.20
CA GLY A 645 11.34 -3.65 27.72
C GLY A 645 11.47 -3.81 29.24
N LYS A 646 11.36 -5.06 29.69
CA LYS A 646 11.57 -5.49 31.08
C LYS A 646 12.94 -5.03 31.63
N ASP A 647 12.95 -4.74 32.93
CA ASP A 647 14.13 -4.30 33.71
C ASP A 647 14.87 -3.05 33.17
N GLY A 648 14.25 -2.29 32.25
CA GLY A 648 14.81 -1.07 31.67
C GLY A 648 15.69 -1.29 30.43
N VAL A 649 15.67 -2.49 29.83
CA VAL A 649 16.41 -2.78 28.59
C VAL A 649 15.78 -2.01 27.42
N ILE A 650 16.60 -1.27 26.67
CA ILE A 650 16.14 -0.47 25.53
C ILE A 650 16.60 -1.15 24.24
N TYR A 651 15.66 -1.49 23.36
CA TYR A 651 15.91 -2.08 22.05
C TYR A 651 15.79 -1.03 20.97
N ALA A 652 16.76 -0.97 20.06
CA ALA A 652 16.79 -0.04 18.94
C ALA A 652 17.16 -0.76 17.64
N SER A 653 16.55 -0.37 16.52
CA SER A 653 16.88 -0.81 15.16
C SER A 653 17.25 0.40 14.30
N THR A 654 18.32 0.29 13.50
CA THR A 654 18.82 1.41 12.69
C THR A 654 18.83 1.13 11.20
N GLN A 655 18.44 2.13 10.42
CA GLN A 655 18.49 2.14 8.96
C GLN A 655 19.90 2.53 8.47
N GLU A 656 20.23 2.27 7.20
CA GLU A 656 21.56 2.56 6.65
C GLU A 656 21.70 4.00 6.14
N GLU A 657 22.70 4.72 6.66
CA GLU A 657 23.06 6.10 6.25
C GLU A 657 24.08 6.16 5.10
N TRP A 658 24.35 5.05 4.41
CA TRP A 658 25.47 4.88 3.45
C TRP A 658 26.88 5.09 4.05
N THR A 659 26.97 5.24 5.38
CA THR A 659 28.22 5.39 6.16
C THR A 659 28.94 4.07 6.41
N GLY A 660 28.22 2.94 6.31
CA GLY A 660 28.69 1.62 6.77
C GLY A 660 28.65 1.42 8.29
N GLU A 661 28.29 2.43 9.08
CA GLU A 661 28.10 2.33 10.54
C GLU A 661 26.62 2.11 10.88
N ARG A 662 26.20 0.86 11.10
CA ARG A 662 24.86 0.55 11.65
C ARG A 662 24.84 -0.74 12.46
N PHE A 663 23.80 -0.92 13.26
CA PHE A 663 23.36 -2.24 13.70
C PHE A 663 21.97 -2.55 13.14
N VAL A 664 21.66 -3.81 12.82
CA VAL A 664 20.28 -4.15 12.38
C VAL A 664 19.32 -4.02 13.56
N LEU A 665 19.72 -4.52 14.73
CA LEU A 665 18.97 -4.44 15.98
C LEU A 665 19.93 -4.65 17.16
N ALA A 666 19.92 -3.75 18.15
CA ALA A 666 20.74 -3.82 19.36
C ALA A 666 19.92 -3.56 20.62
N ALA A 667 20.47 -3.96 21.77
CA ALA A 667 19.93 -3.69 23.09
C ALA A 667 20.93 -2.91 23.97
N TRP A 668 20.42 -2.01 24.79
CA TRP A 668 21.14 -1.25 25.81
C TRP A 668 20.76 -1.74 27.21
N ASP A 669 21.75 -2.20 27.98
CA ASP A 669 21.59 -2.77 29.34
C ASP A 669 21.64 -1.72 30.47
N GLY A 670 21.51 -0.44 30.13
CA GLY A 670 21.79 0.69 31.03
C GLY A 670 23.25 1.14 31.06
N LYS A 671 24.17 0.47 30.33
CA LYS A 671 25.62 0.81 30.30
C LYS A 671 26.29 0.66 28.94
N THR A 672 25.84 -0.30 28.14
CA THR A 672 26.49 -0.73 26.89
C THR A 672 25.48 -1.18 25.85
N TRP A 673 25.71 -0.77 24.60
CA TRP A 673 25.00 -1.32 23.45
C TRP A 673 25.58 -2.68 23.07
N THR A 674 24.69 -3.66 22.89
CA THR A 674 25.01 -5.02 22.44
C THR A 674 24.18 -5.32 21.20
N GLU A 675 24.84 -5.56 20.07
CA GLU A 675 24.15 -5.96 18.84
C GLU A 675 23.53 -7.36 18.98
N LEU A 676 22.27 -7.47 18.55
CA LEU A 676 21.47 -8.69 18.53
C LEU A 676 21.31 -9.23 17.11
N GLY A 677 20.89 -8.37 16.17
CA GLY A 677 20.45 -8.71 14.82
C GLY A 677 21.56 -9.19 13.90
N THR A 678 22.03 -10.43 14.12
CA THR A 678 23.19 -11.01 13.45
C THR A 678 22.93 -12.47 13.05
N PRO A 679 23.59 -12.99 11.99
CA PRO A 679 23.57 -14.42 11.65
C PRO A 679 24.02 -15.34 12.79
N ALA A 680 24.92 -14.87 13.66
CA ALA A 680 25.35 -15.61 14.85
C ALA A 680 24.23 -15.82 15.89
N ARG A 681 23.20 -14.96 15.89
CA ARG A 681 21.96 -15.13 16.67
C ARG A 681 20.77 -15.58 15.80
N GLY A 682 21.00 -16.14 14.61
CA GLY A 682 19.95 -16.72 13.78
C GLY A 682 19.08 -15.70 13.02
N LEU A 683 19.40 -14.41 13.01
CA LEU A 683 18.79 -13.49 12.04
C LEU A 683 19.44 -13.73 10.67
N PRO A 684 18.68 -14.04 9.60
CA PRO A 684 19.24 -14.27 8.26
C PRO A 684 20.10 -13.12 7.75
N ALA A 685 21.00 -13.42 6.81
CA ALA A 685 21.77 -12.39 6.10
C ALA A 685 20.84 -11.59 5.15
N PRO A 686 21.13 -10.31 4.90
CA PRO A 686 20.40 -9.52 3.91
C PRO A 686 20.71 -9.98 2.49
N MET A 687 19.70 -9.99 1.63
CA MET A 687 19.90 -10.09 0.19
C MET A 687 20.73 -8.89 -0.30
N GLU A 688 21.70 -9.13 -1.19
CA GLU A 688 22.60 -8.08 -1.69
C GLU A 688 21.82 -6.88 -2.25
N GLY A 689 22.21 -5.67 -1.84
CA GLY A 689 21.52 -4.43 -2.20
C GLY A 689 20.26 -4.09 -1.40
N THR A 690 19.80 -4.93 -0.46
CA THR A 690 18.61 -4.63 0.37
C THR A 690 18.95 -3.93 1.69
N VAL A 691 18.10 -2.97 2.08
CA VAL A 691 18.09 -2.40 3.43
C VAL A 691 17.34 -3.35 4.36
N HIS A 692 17.96 -3.69 5.49
CA HIS A 692 17.32 -4.43 6.58
C HIS A 692 17.14 -3.52 7.78
N THR A 693 15.88 -3.29 8.18
CA THR A 693 15.52 -2.47 9.36
C THR A 693 14.19 -2.94 9.93
N PHE A 694 14.07 -2.91 11.26
CA PHE A 694 12.81 -3.14 11.97
C PHE A 694 12.17 -1.79 12.31
N MET A 695 10.94 -1.55 11.84
CA MET A 695 10.20 -0.30 12.05
C MET A 695 9.25 -0.34 13.25
N ARG A 696 8.97 -1.54 13.76
CA ARG A 696 8.30 -1.77 15.05
C ARG A 696 9.04 -2.84 15.83
N LEU A 697 9.16 -2.56 17.12
CA LEU A 697 9.71 -3.45 18.14
C LEU A 697 8.67 -3.53 19.26
N LEU A 698 8.39 -4.72 19.77
CA LEU A 698 7.48 -4.91 20.89
C LEU A 698 8.06 -5.95 21.84
N GLU A 699 8.37 -5.55 23.07
CA GLU A 699 8.81 -6.46 24.13
C GLU A 699 7.65 -6.88 25.04
N ARG A 700 7.61 -8.16 25.43
CA ARG A 700 6.79 -8.67 26.52
C ARG A 700 7.50 -9.83 27.23
N ASP A 701 7.70 -9.66 28.54
CA ASP A 701 8.36 -10.60 29.45
C ASP A 701 9.70 -11.19 28.93
N GLY A 702 10.58 -10.33 28.40
CA GLY A 702 11.88 -10.70 27.84
C GLY A 702 11.83 -11.26 26.41
N THR A 703 10.64 -11.53 25.87
CA THR A 703 10.45 -11.89 24.46
C THR A 703 10.25 -10.63 23.63
N LEU A 704 11.01 -10.47 22.55
CA LEU A 704 10.91 -9.31 21.65
C LEU A 704 10.37 -9.75 20.28
N ILE A 705 9.27 -9.15 19.84
CA ILE A 705 8.83 -9.21 18.45
C ILE A 705 9.45 -8.03 17.70
N ALA A 706 10.00 -8.28 16.52
CA ALA A 706 10.60 -7.28 15.66
C ALA A 706 10.07 -7.43 14.23
N THR A 707 9.54 -6.35 13.66
CA THR A 707 8.99 -6.34 12.30
C THR A 707 9.43 -5.11 11.50
N GLY A 708 9.53 -5.24 10.18
CA GLY A 708 9.85 -4.14 9.28
C GLY A 708 10.13 -4.61 7.86
N TYR A 709 11.21 -4.09 7.27
CA TYR A 709 11.76 -4.52 5.98
C TYR A 709 12.91 -5.49 6.24
N VAL A 710 12.66 -6.80 6.11
CA VAL A 710 13.67 -7.85 6.34
C VAL A 710 13.53 -8.92 5.27
N TRP A 711 14.36 -8.74 4.23
CA TRP A 711 14.37 -9.52 2.98
C TRP A 711 15.62 -10.42 2.89
N PRO A 712 15.60 -11.63 3.45
CA PRO A 712 16.63 -12.63 3.19
C PRO A 712 16.53 -13.21 1.78
N GLU A 713 17.67 -13.73 1.32
CA GLU A 713 17.80 -14.49 0.07
C GLU A 713 16.89 -15.73 0.09
N ASP A 714 16.99 -16.53 1.17
CA ASP A 714 16.18 -17.73 1.39
C ASP A 714 15.23 -17.58 2.61
N GLY A 715 13.96 -17.93 2.40
CA GLY A 715 13.03 -18.25 3.49
C GLY A 715 12.28 -17.08 4.13
N ALA A 716 12.14 -17.15 5.45
CA ALA A 716 11.17 -16.39 6.23
C ALA A 716 11.43 -14.87 6.27
N ARG A 717 10.42 -14.06 5.94
CA ARG A 717 10.55 -12.60 5.80
C ARG A 717 9.85 -11.81 6.91
N ASN A 718 10.31 -10.57 7.09
CA ASN A 718 9.69 -9.42 7.78
C ASN A 718 9.23 -9.51 9.24
N ALA A 719 8.99 -10.69 9.83
CA ALA A 719 8.46 -10.82 11.19
C ALA A 719 9.21 -11.89 12.00
N PHE A 720 9.89 -11.44 13.07
CA PHE A 720 10.79 -12.27 13.87
C PHE A 720 10.53 -12.12 15.38
N VAL A 721 10.85 -13.18 16.11
CA VAL A 721 10.78 -13.29 17.57
C VAL A 721 12.20 -13.52 18.08
N TYR A 722 12.65 -12.73 19.06
CA TYR A 722 13.88 -12.94 19.81
C TYR A 722 13.54 -13.50 21.20
N ASP A 723 14.06 -14.69 21.52
CA ASP A 723 13.75 -15.45 22.74
C ASP A 723 14.67 -15.15 23.93
N GLY A 724 15.58 -14.19 23.78
CA GLY A 724 16.65 -13.89 24.74
C GLY A 724 18.03 -14.35 24.28
N GLU A 725 18.11 -15.40 23.44
CA GLU A 725 19.36 -15.95 22.88
C GLU A 725 19.46 -15.75 21.36
N LYS A 726 18.38 -15.97 20.62
CA LYS A 726 18.34 -16.04 19.15
C LYS A 726 17.05 -15.47 18.56
N PHE A 727 17.09 -15.14 17.28
CA PHE A 727 15.93 -14.88 16.45
C PHE A 727 15.38 -16.18 15.85
N SER A 728 14.06 -16.26 15.73
CA SER A 728 13.33 -17.18 14.84
C SER A 728 12.19 -16.40 14.17
N PRO A 729 11.72 -16.79 12.97
CA PRO A 729 10.56 -16.16 12.37
C PRO A 729 9.28 -16.45 13.18
N VAL A 730 8.26 -15.59 13.07
CA VAL A 730 6.91 -15.90 13.57
C VAL A 730 6.37 -17.06 12.72
N ALA A 731 6.08 -18.21 13.32
CA ALA A 731 5.77 -19.48 12.64
C ALA A 731 6.84 -19.89 11.60
N ARG A 732 6.64 -19.61 10.32
CA ARG A 732 7.67 -19.70 9.25
C ARG A 732 7.83 -18.40 8.43
N GLY A 733 7.33 -17.28 8.93
CA GLY A 733 7.51 -15.95 8.36
C GLY A 733 6.28 -15.37 7.67
N VAL A 734 6.42 -14.10 7.26
CA VAL A 734 5.35 -13.31 6.64
C VAL A 734 5.87 -12.70 5.33
N PRO A 735 5.68 -13.39 4.19
CA PRO A 735 5.98 -12.84 2.86
C PRO A 735 5.10 -11.62 2.59
N ALA A 736 5.75 -10.46 2.68
CA ALA A 736 5.17 -9.13 2.59
C ALA A 736 6.21 -8.18 1.96
N ILE A 737 5.78 -7.02 1.46
CA ILE A 737 6.74 -5.96 1.11
C ILE A 737 7.31 -5.38 2.41
N SER A 738 6.43 -5.20 3.39
CA SER A 738 6.65 -4.55 4.67
C SER A 738 5.81 -5.24 5.77
N VAL A 739 6.30 -5.26 7.02
CA VAL A 739 5.44 -5.50 8.20
C VAL A 739 5.72 -4.39 9.21
N VAL A 740 4.96 -3.31 9.14
CA VAL A 740 5.24 -2.02 9.81
C VAL A 740 4.36 -1.74 11.02
N ALA A 741 3.44 -2.65 11.36
CA ALA A 741 2.55 -2.53 12.51
C ALA A 741 2.48 -3.82 13.33
N ILE A 742 2.41 -3.69 14.66
CA ILE A 742 2.31 -4.81 15.62
C ILE A 742 1.24 -4.47 16.66
N GLY A 743 0.32 -5.40 16.95
CA GLY A 743 -0.62 -5.33 18.07
C GLY A 743 -0.70 -6.65 18.84
N LEU A 744 -0.98 -6.60 20.14
CA LEU A 744 -1.24 -7.80 20.96
C LEU A 744 -2.64 -7.74 21.58
N THR A 745 -3.43 -8.78 21.36
CA THR A 745 -4.65 -9.08 22.11
C THR A 745 -4.41 -10.30 23.02
N PRO A 746 -5.28 -10.56 24.01
CA PRO A 746 -5.08 -11.70 24.94
C PRO A 746 -5.07 -13.07 24.23
N ASP A 747 -5.63 -13.10 23.02
CA ASP A 747 -5.87 -14.25 22.15
C ASP A 747 -5.15 -14.13 20.78
N GLY A 748 -4.17 -13.25 20.62
CA GLY A 748 -3.35 -13.25 19.41
C GLY A 748 -2.38 -12.09 19.20
N LEU A 749 -1.44 -12.33 18.28
CA LEU A 749 -0.54 -11.35 17.70
C LEU A 749 -1.12 -10.87 16.37
N TRP A 750 -1.23 -9.55 16.22
CA TRP A 750 -1.68 -8.87 15.01
C TRP A 750 -0.50 -8.20 14.33
N LEU A 751 -0.36 -8.43 13.03
CA LEU A 751 0.68 -7.84 12.19
C LEU A 751 0.03 -7.08 11.04
N GLY A 752 0.50 -5.87 10.76
CA GLY A 752 0.00 -5.04 9.67
C GLY A 752 1.13 -4.53 8.77
N GLY A 753 0.80 -4.30 7.52
CA GLY A 753 1.71 -3.75 6.51
C GLY A 753 1.24 -4.11 5.11
N SER A 754 2.16 -4.14 4.16
CA SER A 754 1.95 -4.63 2.80
C SER A 754 2.06 -6.17 2.75
N ILE A 755 1.18 -6.85 3.50
CA ILE A 755 1.14 -8.32 3.66
C ILE A 755 0.23 -8.95 2.62
N ALA A 756 0.72 -9.98 1.92
CA ALA A 756 -0.06 -10.77 0.94
C ALA A 756 -0.35 -12.21 1.39
N GLU A 757 0.59 -12.83 2.11
CA GLU A 757 0.48 -14.20 2.60
C GLU A 757 1.29 -14.42 3.88
N VAL A 758 1.07 -15.57 4.52
CA VAL A 758 1.74 -16.03 5.74
C VAL A 758 2.15 -17.49 5.61
N VAL A 759 3.21 -17.92 6.32
CA VAL A 759 3.74 -19.29 6.20
C VAL A 759 3.80 -19.97 7.57
N ASP A 760 3.39 -21.24 7.62
CA ASP A 760 3.45 -22.09 8.81
C ASP A 760 3.85 -23.54 8.49
N ALA A 761 3.41 -24.50 9.32
CA ALA A 761 3.70 -25.92 9.17
C ALA A 761 3.17 -26.54 7.87
N ASP A 762 1.97 -26.14 7.45
CA ASP A 762 1.18 -26.79 6.40
C ASP A 762 1.38 -26.14 5.02
N GLY A 763 1.74 -24.86 4.96
CA GLY A 763 2.09 -24.20 3.71
C GLY A 763 2.18 -22.67 3.78
N HIS A 764 1.99 -22.05 2.62
CA HIS A 764 1.62 -20.64 2.48
C HIS A 764 0.10 -20.52 2.57
N HIS A 765 -0.41 -19.43 3.14
CA HIS A 765 -1.84 -19.11 3.23
C HIS A 765 -2.07 -17.62 2.93
N PRO A 766 -3.17 -17.24 2.26
CA PRO A 766 -3.45 -15.84 1.94
C PRO A 766 -3.82 -15.03 3.19
N SER A 767 -3.22 -13.84 3.34
CA SER A 767 -3.47 -12.89 4.43
C SER A 767 -3.17 -11.49 3.93
N VAL A 768 -4.20 -10.68 3.71
CA VAL A 768 -4.10 -9.43 2.93
C VAL A 768 -4.25 -8.20 3.83
N GLY A 769 -3.22 -7.34 3.80
CA GLY A 769 -3.07 -6.10 4.58
C GLY A 769 -2.82 -6.31 6.08
N VAL A 770 -3.36 -7.40 6.63
CA VAL A 770 -3.24 -7.78 8.04
C VAL A 770 -3.14 -9.30 8.16
N ALA A 771 -2.33 -9.75 9.13
CA ALA A 771 -2.24 -11.14 9.55
C ALA A 771 -2.49 -11.26 11.05
N ARG A 772 -3.07 -12.37 11.49
CA ARG A 772 -3.27 -12.70 12.90
C ARG A 772 -2.75 -14.09 13.20
N PHE A 773 -1.89 -14.19 14.22
CA PHE A 773 -1.46 -15.45 14.82
C PHE A 773 -2.24 -15.65 16.14
N GLU A 774 -3.03 -16.71 16.24
CA GLU A 774 -3.90 -17.02 17.39
C GLU A 774 -3.38 -18.22 18.21
N TRP A 775 -3.73 -18.28 19.50
CA TRP A 775 -3.23 -19.25 20.50
C TRP A 775 -4.27 -19.65 21.55
#